data_AF-A0A250K4J3-F1
#
_entry.id   AF-A0A250K4J3-F1
#
_cell.length_a   1.000
_cell.length_b   1.000
_cell.length_c   1.000
_cell.angle_alpha   90.00
_cell.angle_beta   90.00
_cell.angle_gamma   90.00
#
_symmetry.space_group_name_H-M   'P 1'
#
loop_
_entity.id
_entity.type
_entity.pdbx_description
1 polymer ?
#
loop_
_entity_poly.entity_id
_entity_poly.type
_entity_poly.pdbx_seq_one_letter_code
_entity_poly.pdbx_strand_id
1 'polypeptide(L)'
;MADPCVDADRKLTEERLALLSVLQELTVAALDLFHPNKSADAFMDRIAERLGCTVALWVQVDARGQVGLQGASGLSAASRRLPIPTPSEPAGKQGPAALGLPFPELETPGLVRWSLPIMATGAEPSASALLLYFDREPRLPRQYRGMVERLGGVLRTVLMHRRLFTRTLDSERALQHERDFSAAVLDTARALVIVLDAEGRIVRFNRACQEVTGYSFEELRGARFWQQLQAPEEAARVERDFAQLAAGQGRTQYEGCWLTRAGERRLISWSSNVLRGQTGAVEFIIGTGIDITEQRRAEQERDQTFLREQQARARAEAQEGRSAFLSEASGLLAGSLVPEDALRDVAALTVQQFADWCAVDLLVGDHSPQRVAVARSQALRARWPERDDAAPPDLNATHGPGRVLRRGEPEFFLEGCDAAAPGCGVLEFPSWLSVPLLARGRTLGALTLARLDGGNRYGLAERILAQELARRAAMAVDNARLYQEAQQAIGLRDEFLSVASHELKTPVTSLQLSIQGLLRRARSGALRTSSAETVARSVEGIERQAMRMAKLVNTLLDVSRIHAGRLELELEEVDLAALVRDIAARFAPELALSGAALQVHADTPMPGLWDRSRLDQIVTNLLSNAIKYGEGKPIEMQVGGDARTALLEVRDQGIGIPGERQALIFRAFERAVSSRHYGGLGLGLHIVSQLVERLGGVVRVQSEAGRGATFTVALPRGGPAAPRPAPADLPLDAEPA
;
A
#
# COMPACT_ATOMS: atom_id res chain seq x y z
N MET A 1 -90.27 -23.54 115.44
CA MET A 1 -88.99 -22.82 115.65
C MET A 1 -87.97 -23.52 114.76
N ALA A 2 -87.56 -22.87 113.68
CA ALA A 2 -86.63 -23.42 112.69
C ALA A 2 -85.19 -23.15 113.14
N ASP A 3 -84.33 -24.15 112.95
CA ASP A 3 -82.97 -24.23 113.48
C ASP A 3 -82.01 -23.35 112.65
N PRO A 4 -81.38 -22.31 113.22
CA PRO A 4 -80.54 -21.35 112.49
C PRO A 4 -79.27 -21.96 111.85
N CYS A 5 -78.97 -23.24 112.08
CA CYS A 5 -77.80 -23.91 111.51
C CYS A 5 -78.00 -24.38 110.04
N VAL A 6 -79.22 -24.74 109.63
CA VAL A 6 -79.50 -25.28 108.27
C VAL A 6 -79.56 -24.18 107.19
N ASP A 7 -79.93 -22.95 107.58
CA ASP A 7 -80.06 -21.81 106.67
C ASP A 7 -78.68 -21.19 106.30
N ALA A 8 -77.66 -21.45 107.12
CA ALA A 8 -76.29 -20.98 106.88
C ALA A 8 -75.54 -21.81 105.80
N ASP A 9 -75.70 -23.13 105.80
CA ASP A 9 -74.98 -24.03 104.88
C ASP A 9 -75.51 -23.95 103.44
N ARG A 10 -76.82 -23.76 103.27
CA ARG A 10 -77.44 -23.60 101.96
C ARG A 10 -77.02 -22.29 101.29
N LYS A 11 -76.95 -21.21 102.06
CA LYS A 11 -76.44 -19.90 101.63
C LYS A 11 -74.98 -19.96 101.21
N LEU A 12 -74.15 -20.72 101.94
CA LEU A 12 -72.75 -20.95 101.61
C LEU A 12 -72.55 -21.70 100.28
N THR A 13 -73.47 -22.61 99.94
CA THR A 13 -73.39 -23.45 98.73
C THR A 13 -73.82 -22.69 97.48
N GLU A 14 -74.86 -21.84 97.58
CA GLU A 14 -75.29 -20.94 96.50
C GLU A 14 -74.19 -19.90 96.17
N GLU A 15 -73.53 -19.34 97.20
CA GLU A 15 -72.39 -18.44 97.00
C GLU A 15 -71.19 -19.12 96.29
N ARG A 16 -70.94 -20.43 96.53
CA ARG A 16 -69.88 -21.19 95.86
C ARG A 16 -70.13 -21.36 94.35
N LEU A 17 -71.38 -21.65 93.97
CA LEU A 17 -71.77 -21.87 92.57
C LEU A 17 -71.70 -20.58 91.75
N ALA A 18 -72.16 -19.45 92.31
CA ALA A 18 -72.08 -18.15 91.66
C ALA A 18 -70.63 -17.76 91.35
N LEU A 19 -69.69 -18.04 92.26
CA LEU A 19 -68.29 -17.67 92.11
C LEU A 19 -67.53 -18.58 91.10
N LEU A 20 -67.90 -19.86 91.00
CA LEU A 20 -67.40 -20.76 89.94
C LEU A 20 -67.84 -20.28 88.55
N SER A 21 -69.09 -19.85 88.42
CA SER A 21 -69.61 -19.29 87.15
C SER A 21 -68.82 -18.06 86.72
N VAL A 22 -68.54 -17.14 87.66
CA VAL A 22 -67.72 -15.95 87.39
C VAL A 22 -66.32 -16.31 86.89
N LEU A 23 -65.66 -17.28 87.51
CA LEU A 23 -64.31 -17.69 87.09
C LEU A 23 -64.30 -18.39 85.73
N GLN A 24 -65.31 -19.20 85.43
CA GLN A 24 -65.42 -19.83 84.11
C GLN A 24 -65.60 -18.78 83.02
N GLU A 25 -66.43 -17.76 83.25
CA GLU A 25 -66.61 -16.64 82.33
C GLU A 25 -65.31 -15.84 82.14
N LEU A 26 -64.60 -15.52 83.22
CA LEU A 26 -63.30 -14.84 83.13
C LEU A 26 -62.22 -15.69 82.44
N THR A 27 -62.25 -17.00 82.61
CA THR A 27 -61.34 -17.93 81.93
C THR A 27 -61.57 -17.93 80.41
N VAL A 28 -62.83 -17.91 79.97
CA VAL A 28 -63.18 -17.78 78.55
C VAL A 28 -62.77 -16.41 78.01
N ALA A 29 -63.02 -15.33 78.76
CA ALA A 29 -62.61 -13.99 78.37
C ALA A 29 -61.07 -13.87 78.22
N ALA A 30 -60.29 -14.65 78.97
CA ALA A 30 -58.84 -14.67 78.84
C ALA A 30 -58.36 -15.27 77.51
N LEU A 31 -59.16 -16.09 76.81
CA LEU A 31 -58.79 -16.65 75.51
C LEU A 31 -58.61 -15.58 74.42
N ASP A 32 -59.33 -14.46 74.53
CA ASP A 32 -59.16 -13.34 73.58
C ASP A 32 -57.73 -12.76 73.59
N LEU A 33 -57.00 -12.94 74.71
CA LEU A 33 -55.63 -12.47 74.86
C LEU A 33 -54.61 -13.28 74.04
N PHE A 34 -54.96 -14.45 73.47
CA PHE A 34 -54.09 -15.22 72.58
C PHE A 34 -53.73 -14.45 71.30
N HIS A 35 -54.63 -13.60 70.80
CA HIS A 35 -54.39 -12.84 69.58
C HIS A 35 -53.50 -11.61 69.87
N PRO A 36 -52.33 -11.47 69.21
CA PRO A 36 -51.39 -10.40 69.50
C PRO A 36 -51.91 -8.98 69.22
N ASN A 37 -53.01 -8.85 68.48
CA ASN A 37 -53.58 -7.57 68.07
C ASN A 37 -54.82 -7.14 68.90
N LYS A 38 -55.33 -7.97 69.81
CA LYS A 38 -56.46 -7.60 70.69
C LYS A 38 -55.95 -6.89 71.96
N SER A 39 -56.61 -5.79 72.34
CA SER A 39 -56.32 -5.05 73.58
C SER A 39 -56.72 -5.87 74.80
N ALA A 40 -55.94 -5.76 75.88
CA ALA A 40 -56.28 -6.37 77.16
C ALA A 40 -57.34 -5.58 77.94
N ASP A 41 -57.68 -4.35 77.53
CA ASP A 41 -58.66 -3.50 78.23
C ASP A 41 -60.04 -4.16 78.37
N ALA A 42 -60.56 -4.76 77.31
CA ALA A 42 -61.87 -5.44 77.33
C ALA A 42 -61.90 -6.68 78.26
N PHE A 43 -60.73 -7.27 78.53
CA PHE A 43 -60.59 -8.31 79.52
C PHE A 43 -60.58 -7.73 80.94
N MET A 44 -59.89 -6.61 81.14
CA MET A 44 -59.84 -5.90 82.41
C MET A 44 -61.20 -5.35 82.84
N ASP A 45 -62.01 -4.86 81.90
CA ASP A 45 -63.38 -4.39 82.18
C ASP A 45 -64.27 -5.52 82.71
N ARG A 46 -64.20 -6.70 82.08
CA ARG A 46 -64.96 -7.88 82.53
C ARG A 46 -64.52 -8.38 83.90
N ILE A 47 -63.22 -8.33 84.20
CA ILE A 47 -62.70 -8.64 85.53
C ILE A 47 -63.26 -7.66 86.57
N ALA A 48 -63.21 -6.35 86.29
CA ALA A 48 -63.68 -5.34 87.23
C ALA A 48 -65.17 -5.49 87.51
N GLU A 49 -65.99 -5.64 86.47
CA GLU A 49 -67.43 -5.82 86.59
C GLU A 49 -67.80 -7.08 87.40
N ARG A 50 -67.20 -8.23 87.08
CA ARG A 50 -67.60 -9.51 87.70
C ARG A 50 -67.08 -9.71 89.12
N LEU A 51 -65.93 -9.14 89.45
CA LEU A 51 -65.39 -9.20 90.82
C LEU A 51 -65.88 -8.03 91.68
N GLY A 52 -66.55 -7.03 91.10
CA GLY A 52 -66.97 -5.82 91.80
C GLY A 52 -65.79 -4.93 92.20
N CYS A 53 -64.73 -4.91 91.39
CA CYS A 53 -63.58 -4.04 91.61
C CYS A 53 -63.89 -2.62 91.12
N THR A 54 -63.46 -1.63 91.87
CA THR A 54 -63.50 -0.22 91.46
C THR A 54 -62.49 0.06 90.36
N VAL A 55 -61.28 -0.53 90.48
CA VAL A 55 -60.20 -0.41 89.49
C VAL A 55 -59.52 -1.76 89.32
N ALA A 56 -59.26 -2.15 88.06
CA ALA A 56 -58.52 -3.36 87.73
C ALA A 56 -57.40 -3.02 86.73
N LEU A 57 -56.15 -3.34 87.08
CA LEU A 57 -54.96 -3.01 86.29
C LEU A 57 -54.15 -4.26 85.98
N TRP A 58 -53.64 -4.34 84.75
CA TRP A 58 -52.60 -5.29 84.39
C TRP A 58 -51.30 -4.56 84.12
N VAL A 59 -50.34 -4.81 84.99
CA VAL A 59 -49.01 -4.21 84.95
C VAL A 59 -47.96 -5.25 84.56
N GLN A 60 -47.07 -4.86 83.66
CA GLN A 60 -45.88 -5.63 83.30
C GLN A 60 -44.62 -4.79 83.55
N VAL A 61 -43.65 -5.39 84.21
CA VAL A 61 -42.32 -4.83 84.42
C VAL A 61 -41.38 -5.51 83.43
N ASP A 62 -40.65 -4.75 82.62
CA ASP A 62 -39.67 -5.29 81.67
C ASP A 62 -38.30 -5.59 82.32
N ALA A 63 -37.34 -6.04 81.50
CA ALA A 63 -35.99 -6.40 81.96
C ALA A 63 -35.20 -5.22 82.55
N ARG A 64 -35.61 -3.99 82.19
CA ARG A 64 -34.98 -2.73 82.58
C ARG A 64 -35.68 -2.10 83.78
N GLY A 65 -36.70 -2.75 84.33
CA GLY A 65 -37.50 -2.23 85.43
C GLY A 65 -38.56 -1.21 85.00
N GLN A 66 -38.81 -1.02 83.70
CA GLN A 66 -39.87 -0.16 83.21
C GLN A 66 -41.23 -0.80 83.38
N VAL A 67 -42.14 -0.03 83.95
CA VAL A 67 -43.50 -0.46 84.28
C VAL A 67 -44.43 -0.03 83.15
N GLY A 68 -44.95 -1.00 82.41
CA GLY A 68 -45.94 -0.80 81.35
C GLY A 68 -47.33 -1.30 81.75
N LEU A 69 -48.34 -0.47 81.49
CA LEU A 69 -49.75 -0.84 81.66
C LEU A 69 -50.23 -1.58 80.41
N GLN A 70 -50.51 -2.88 80.52
CA GLN A 70 -50.96 -3.72 79.40
C GLN A 70 -52.47 -3.63 79.18
N GLY A 71 -53.23 -3.31 80.23
CA GLY A 71 -54.66 -3.02 80.17
C GLY A 71 -55.17 -2.45 81.49
N ALA A 72 -56.24 -1.68 81.44
CA ALA A 72 -56.86 -1.09 82.62
C ALA A 72 -58.38 -0.94 82.51
N SER A 73 -59.04 -1.03 83.66
CA SER A 73 -60.44 -0.70 83.87
C SER A 73 -60.58 0.20 85.10
N GLY A 74 -61.54 1.12 85.09
CA GLY A 74 -61.78 2.07 86.19
C GLY A 74 -60.83 3.28 86.24
N LEU A 75 -59.85 3.39 85.34
CA LEU A 75 -59.00 4.58 85.19
C LEU A 75 -59.54 5.55 84.15
N SER A 76 -59.50 6.86 84.46
CA SER A 76 -59.78 7.92 83.51
C SER A 76 -58.77 7.94 82.35
N ALA A 77 -59.18 8.50 81.20
CA ALA A 77 -58.29 8.67 80.05
C ALA A 77 -57.06 9.54 80.36
N ALA A 78 -57.17 10.46 81.32
CA ALA A 78 -56.05 11.27 81.81
C ALA A 78 -55.06 10.42 82.61
N SER A 79 -55.56 9.57 83.53
CA SER A 79 -54.71 8.70 84.35
C SER A 79 -53.96 7.67 83.52
N ARG A 80 -54.55 7.12 82.45
CA ARG A 80 -53.85 6.20 81.52
C ARG A 80 -52.66 6.83 80.79
N ARG A 81 -52.59 8.16 80.73
CA ARG A 81 -51.50 8.91 80.07
C ARG A 81 -50.43 9.39 81.05
N LEU A 82 -50.64 9.20 82.36
CA LEU A 82 -49.63 9.55 83.36
C LEU A 82 -48.41 8.63 83.21
N PRO A 83 -47.19 9.17 83.18
CA PRO A 83 -45.99 8.35 83.16
C PRO A 83 -45.88 7.58 84.49
N ILE A 84 -45.72 6.26 84.40
CA ILE A 84 -45.51 5.41 85.58
C ILE A 84 -44.02 5.51 85.94
N PRO A 85 -43.66 6.04 87.13
CA PRO A 85 -42.27 6.17 87.53
C PRO A 85 -41.59 4.79 87.64
N THR A 86 -40.39 4.69 87.09
CA THR A 86 -39.50 3.53 87.30
C THR A 86 -39.00 3.54 88.73
N PRO A 87 -39.12 2.43 89.50
CA PRO A 87 -38.61 2.39 90.87
C PRO A 87 -37.09 2.64 90.91
N SER A 88 -36.64 3.46 91.86
CA SER A 88 -35.26 3.93 92.00
C SER A 88 -34.28 2.88 92.58
N GLU A 89 -34.77 1.72 93.02
CA GLU A 89 -33.96 0.57 93.44
C GLU A 89 -34.33 -0.67 92.61
N PRO A 90 -33.36 -1.55 92.26
CA PRO A 90 -33.66 -2.83 91.63
C PRO A 90 -34.48 -3.66 92.61
N ALA A 91 -35.77 -3.84 92.32
CA ALA A 91 -36.72 -4.61 93.10
C ALA A 91 -36.39 -6.12 93.07
N GLY A 92 -35.25 -6.50 93.66
CA GLY A 92 -34.73 -7.85 93.69
C GLY A 92 -35.50 -8.80 94.61
N LYS A 93 -36.46 -8.31 95.42
CA LYS A 93 -37.30 -9.15 96.28
C LYS A 93 -38.74 -8.65 96.48
N GLN A 94 -39.15 -7.54 95.87
CA GLN A 94 -40.52 -7.02 95.95
C GLN A 94 -41.13 -7.04 94.56
N GLY A 95 -41.94 -8.05 94.25
CA GLY A 95 -42.53 -8.24 92.91
C GLY A 95 -43.45 -7.08 92.48
N PRO A 96 -44.00 -7.12 91.24
CA PRO A 96 -44.92 -6.09 90.70
C PRO A 96 -46.15 -5.82 91.59
N ALA A 97 -46.40 -6.70 92.56
CA ALA A 97 -47.36 -6.53 93.63
C ALA A 97 -47.09 -5.37 94.60
N ALA A 98 -45.85 -4.88 94.73
CA ALA A 98 -45.48 -3.86 95.71
C ALA A 98 -45.43 -2.43 95.14
N LEU A 99 -45.70 -2.26 93.84
CA LEU A 99 -45.60 -0.96 93.15
C LEU A 99 -46.66 0.04 93.67
N GLY A 100 -46.20 1.26 93.98
CA GLY A 100 -47.06 2.43 94.15
C GLY A 100 -47.29 3.08 92.78
N LEU A 101 -48.55 3.13 92.33
CA LEU A 101 -48.92 3.67 91.02
C LEU A 101 -49.44 5.10 91.19
N PRO A 102 -49.07 6.05 90.32
CA PRO A 102 -49.34 7.48 90.49
C PRO A 102 -50.75 7.88 90.00
N PHE A 103 -51.74 7.00 90.16
CA PHE A 103 -53.09 7.23 89.63
C PHE A 103 -54.00 7.81 90.73
N PRO A 104 -54.60 9.00 90.54
CA PRO A 104 -55.44 9.65 91.55
C PRO A 104 -56.60 8.78 92.04
N GLU A 105 -57.17 7.94 91.17
CA GLU A 105 -58.27 7.03 91.50
C GLU A 105 -57.88 5.99 92.58
N LEU A 106 -56.58 5.73 92.74
CA LEU A 106 -56.05 4.78 93.73
C LEU A 106 -55.81 5.42 95.12
N GLU A 107 -55.88 6.75 95.24
CA GLU A 107 -55.65 7.48 96.51
C GLU A 107 -56.91 7.63 97.36
N THR A 108 -58.03 7.04 96.94
CA THR A 108 -59.32 7.10 97.66
C THR A 108 -59.20 6.42 99.04
N PRO A 109 -59.50 7.11 100.17
CA PRO A 109 -59.33 6.56 101.50
C PRO A 109 -60.29 5.38 101.74
N GLY A 110 -59.73 4.21 102.08
CA GLY A 110 -60.47 2.98 102.38
C GLY A 110 -60.36 1.87 101.33
N LEU A 111 -59.68 2.11 100.20
CA LEU A 111 -59.48 1.09 99.17
C LEU A 111 -58.66 -0.11 99.66
N VAL A 112 -59.17 -1.32 99.40
CA VAL A 112 -58.48 -2.60 99.63
C VAL A 112 -57.88 -3.09 98.33
N ARG A 113 -56.57 -3.36 98.33
CA ARG A 113 -55.84 -3.86 97.15
C ARG A 113 -55.58 -5.35 97.23
N TRP A 114 -55.96 -6.07 96.17
CA TRP A 114 -55.48 -7.42 95.88
C TRP A 114 -54.43 -7.38 94.78
N SER A 115 -53.33 -8.11 94.99
CA SER A 115 -52.30 -8.29 93.98
C SER A 115 -52.15 -9.76 93.65
N LEU A 116 -52.25 -10.06 92.36
CA LEU A 116 -52.12 -11.40 91.82
C LEU A 116 -50.94 -11.45 90.85
N PRO A 117 -49.85 -12.14 91.19
CA PRO A 117 -48.77 -12.36 90.24
C PRO A 117 -49.23 -13.33 89.15
N ILE A 118 -49.22 -12.87 87.89
CA ILE A 118 -49.45 -13.72 86.72
C ILE A 118 -48.15 -14.47 86.40
N MET A 119 -47.04 -13.74 86.47
CA MET A 119 -45.67 -14.22 86.26
C MET A 119 -44.80 -13.69 87.41
N ALA A 120 -44.43 -14.56 88.35
CA ALA A 120 -43.44 -14.24 89.38
C ALA A 120 -42.26 -15.22 89.32
N THR A 121 -41.13 -14.68 88.85
CA THR A 121 -39.76 -14.92 89.30
C THR A 121 -39.24 -16.36 89.37
N GLY A 122 -38.37 -16.67 88.41
CA GLY A 122 -37.41 -17.79 88.47
C GLY A 122 -36.36 -17.72 87.36
N ALA A 123 -36.77 -17.38 86.12
CA ALA A 123 -35.84 -17.33 84.98
C ALA A 123 -36.24 -16.33 83.85
N GLU A 124 -37.27 -15.50 84.05
CA GLU A 124 -37.77 -14.60 83.00
C GLU A 124 -37.50 -13.11 83.30
N PRO A 125 -37.14 -12.31 82.28
CA PRO A 125 -36.79 -10.90 82.43
C PRO A 125 -38.01 -9.97 82.52
N SER A 126 -39.24 -10.46 82.69
CA SER A 126 -40.41 -9.58 82.83
C SER A 126 -41.44 -10.11 83.81
N ALA A 127 -41.71 -9.37 84.87
CA ALA A 127 -42.69 -9.74 85.89
C ALA A 127 -44.05 -9.11 85.55
N SER A 128 -45.14 -9.88 85.64
CA SER A 128 -46.49 -9.38 85.35
C SER A 128 -47.43 -9.66 86.51
N ALA A 129 -48.25 -8.67 86.87
CA ALA A 129 -49.28 -8.81 87.90
C ALA A 129 -50.58 -8.11 87.54
N LEU A 130 -51.66 -8.67 88.07
CA LEU A 130 -52.99 -8.09 88.10
C LEU A 130 -53.18 -7.39 89.45
N LEU A 131 -53.59 -6.13 89.44
CA LEU A 131 -53.88 -5.34 90.62
C LEU A 131 -55.36 -4.99 90.63
N LEU A 132 -56.07 -5.41 91.67
CA LEU A 132 -57.51 -5.23 91.82
C LEU A 132 -57.78 -4.39 93.07
N TYR A 133 -58.58 -3.33 92.94
CA TYR A 133 -58.88 -2.38 94.01
C TYR A 133 -60.38 -2.38 94.31
N PHE A 134 -60.75 -2.42 95.59
CA PHE A 134 -62.13 -2.52 96.09
C PHE A 134 -62.42 -1.43 97.13
N ASP A 135 -63.61 -0.80 97.10
CA ASP A 135 -63.99 0.28 98.03
C ASP A 135 -64.12 -0.16 99.50
N ARG A 136 -64.39 -1.45 99.74
CA ARG A 136 -64.44 -2.08 101.06
C ARG A 136 -63.88 -3.48 100.95
N GLU A 137 -63.42 -4.05 102.07
CA GLU A 137 -62.96 -5.43 102.06
C GLU A 137 -64.09 -6.35 101.57
N PRO A 138 -63.90 -7.04 100.43
CA PRO A 138 -64.95 -7.86 99.87
C PRO A 138 -65.29 -8.94 100.90
N ARG A 139 -66.59 -9.16 101.15
CA ARG A 139 -67.09 -10.22 102.06
C ARG A 139 -66.91 -11.60 101.41
N LEU A 140 -65.69 -11.93 101.02
CA LEU A 140 -65.32 -13.20 100.43
C LEU A 140 -64.64 -14.05 101.51
N PRO A 141 -65.23 -15.20 101.92
CA PRO A 141 -64.59 -16.13 102.83
C PRO A 141 -63.16 -16.50 102.39
N ARG A 142 -62.23 -16.71 103.34
CA ARG A 142 -60.79 -16.95 103.08
C ARG A 142 -60.48 -18.05 102.05
N GLN A 143 -61.37 -19.03 101.88
CA GLN A 143 -61.29 -20.10 100.89
C GLN A 143 -61.32 -19.65 99.42
N TYR A 144 -61.79 -18.44 99.10
CA TYR A 144 -61.97 -17.97 97.71
C TYR A 144 -60.75 -17.26 97.12
N ARG A 145 -59.78 -16.82 97.95
CA ARG A 145 -58.51 -16.24 97.49
C ARG A 145 -57.74 -17.19 96.58
N GLY A 146 -57.71 -18.48 96.91
CA GLY A 146 -57.06 -19.53 96.10
C GLY A 146 -57.75 -19.82 94.76
N MET A 147 -58.98 -19.36 94.54
CA MET A 147 -59.66 -19.50 93.25
C MET A 147 -59.30 -18.35 92.29
N VAL A 148 -59.11 -17.13 92.79
CA VAL A 148 -58.61 -16.01 91.98
C VAL A 148 -57.14 -16.23 91.60
N GLU A 149 -56.34 -16.87 92.46
CA GLU A 149 -54.98 -17.33 92.11
C GLU A 149 -54.95 -18.29 90.91
N ARG A 150 -55.98 -19.14 90.74
CA ARG A 150 -56.10 -20.04 89.57
C ARG A 150 -56.30 -19.27 88.25
N LEU A 151 -56.99 -18.13 88.27
CA LEU A 151 -57.11 -17.24 87.11
C LEU A 151 -55.74 -16.69 86.69
N GLY A 152 -54.88 -16.38 87.66
CA GLY A 152 -53.48 -16.00 87.41
C GLY A 152 -52.68 -17.10 86.69
N GLY A 153 -52.96 -18.37 86.99
CA GLY A 153 -52.38 -19.53 86.29
C GLY A 153 -52.81 -19.64 84.82
N VAL A 154 -54.09 -19.43 84.52
CA VAL A 154 -54.59 -19.45 83.12
C VAL A 154 -53.96 -18.33 82.30
N LEU A 155 -53.94 -17.10 82.86
CA LEU A 155 -53.35 -15.94 82.18
C LEU A 155 -51.87 -16.14 81.83
N ARG A 156 -51.14 -16.89 82.66
CA ARG A 156 -49.76 -17.27 82.39
C ARG A 156 -49.61 -18.06 81.09
N THR A 157 -50.44 -19.09 80.92
CA THR A 157 -50.39 -19.97 79.74
C THR A 157 -50.73 -19.20 78.46
N VAL A 158 -51.75 -18.34 78.49
CA VAL A 158 -52.16 -17.53 77.34
C VAL A 158 -51.02 -16.63 76.86
N LEU A 159 -50.31 -16.01 77.80
CA LEU A 159 -49.20 -15.09 77.50
C LEU A 159 -47.97 -15.76 76.89
N MET A 160 -47.65 -16.98 77.33
CA MET A 160 -46.55 -17.75 76.75
C MET A 160 -46.78 -18.06 75.27
N HIS A 161 -47.99 -18.48 74.94
CA HIS A 161 -48.34 -18.83 73.58
C HIS A 161 -48.32 -17.63 72.63
N ARG A 162 -48.79 -16.46 73.10
CA ARG A 162 -48.74 -15.20 72.34
C ARG A 162 -47.29 -14.83 71.95
N ARG A 163 -46.31 -15.06 72.82
CA ARG A 163 -44.89 -14.74 72.55
C ARG A 163 -44.22 -15.68 71.55
N LEU A 164 -44.48 -16.98 71.65
CA LEU A 164 -43.87 -17.97 70.75
C LEU A 164 -44.29 -17.74 69.30
N PHE A 165 -45.58 -17.45 69.08
CA PHE A 165 -46.13 -17.24 67.73
C PHE A 165 -45.49 -16.05 66.99
N THR A 166 -45.23 -14.94 67.68
CA THR A 166 -44.61 -13.75 67.05
C THR A 166 -43.19 -14.02 66.57
N ARG A 167 -42.37 -14.77 67.33
CA ARG A 167 -40.97 -15.05 66.96
C ARG A 167 -40.84 -15.85 65.66
N THR A 168 -41.74 -16.80 65.43
CA THR A 168 -41.70 -17.63 64.23
C THR A 168 -41.94 -16.80 62.96
N LEU A 169 -42.92 -15.89 63.00
CA LEU A 169 -43.27 -15.04 61.86
C LEU A 169 -42.14 -14.07 61.46
N ASP A 170 -41.42 -13.52 62.45
CA ASP A 170 -40.31 -12.59 62.17
C ASP A 170 -39.11 -13.30 61.51
N SER A 171 -38.82 -14.55 61.90
CA SER A 171 -37.74 -15.34 61.31
C SER A 171 -38.00 -15.69 59.84
N GLU A 172 -39.24 -16.02 59.48
CA GLU A 172 -39.61 -16.34 58.09
C GLU A 172 -39.46 -15.12 57.17
N ARG A 173 -39.87 -13.94 57.65
CA ARG A 173 -39.74 -12.68 56.91
C ARG A 173 -38.29 -12.29 56.66
N ALA A 174 -37.41 -12.49 57.65
CA ALA A 174 -35.99 -12.19 57.50
C ALA A 174 -35.32 -13.07 56.43
N LEU A 175 -35.59 -14.38 56.44
CA LEU A 175 -35.07 -15.32 55.44
C LEU A 175 -35.56 -15.02 54.02
N GLN A 176 -36.81 -14.59 53.88
CA GLN A 176 -37.34 -14.19 52.58
C GLN A 176 -36.64 -12.93 52.05
N HIS A 177 -36.43 -11.94 52.91
CA HIS A 177 -35.76 -10.69 52.54
C HIS A 177 -34.31 -10.91 52.08
N GLU A 178 -33.55 -11.78 52.76
CA GLU A 178 -32.17 -12.10 52.40
C GLU A 178 -32.05 -12.84 51.06
N ARG A 179 -33.00 -13.74 50.77
CA ARG A 179 -33.09 -14.45 49.48
C ARG A 179 -33.39 -13.48 48.33
N ASP A 180 -34.34 -12.59 48.52
CA ASP A 180 -34.75 -11.61 47.50
C ASP A 180 -33.61 -10.60 47.22
N PHE A 181 -32.91 -10.16 48.26
CA PHE A 181 -31.73 -9.30 48.13
C PHE A 181 -30.62 -9.96 47.30
N SER A 182 -30.27 -11.22 47.63
CA SER A 182 -29.21 -11.95 46.92
C SER A 182 -29.53 -12.16 45.44
N ALA A 183 -30.79 -12.45 45.10
CA ALA A 183 -31.24 -12.57 43.71
C ALA A 183 -31.10 -11.24 42.95
N ALA A 184 -31.54 -10.12 43.56
CA ALA A 184 -31.46 -8.80 42.94
C ALA A 184 -30.01 -8.33 42.67
N VAL A 185 -29.07 -8.64 43.56
CA VAL A 185 -27.65 -8.31 43.36
C VAL A 185 -27.07 -9.07 42.16
N LEU A 186 -27.38 -10.36 42.01
CA LEU A 186 -26.89 -11.15 40.87
C LEU A 186 -27.50 -10.72 39.53
N ASP A 187 -28.76 -10.26 39.53
CA ASP A 187 -29.45 -9.82 38.32
C ASP A 187 -29.11 -8.39 37.88
N THR A 188 -28.56 -7.57 38.78
CA THR A 188 -28.03 -6.24 38.44
C THR A 188 -26.59 -6.28 37.94
N ALA A 189 -25.88 -7.39 38.17
CA ALA A 189 -24.53 -7.58 37.64
C ALA A 189 -24.57 -7.72 36.11
N ARG A 190 -23.79 -6.88 35.42
CA ARG A 190 -23.60 -6.96 33.96
C ARG A 190 -22.73 -8.15 33.52
N ALA A 191 -22.02 -8.77 34.46
CA ALA A 191 -21.29 -10.00 34.20
C ALA A 191 -22.27 -11.17 34.08
N LEU A 192 -21.96 -12.09 33.17
CA LEU A 192 -22.65 -13.36 33.03
C LEU A 192 -22.39 -14.18 34.28
N VAL A 193 -23.43 -14.60 35.00
CA VAL A 193 -23.28 -15.48 36.17
C VAL A 193 -24.12 -16.73 35.96
N ILE A 194 -23.45 -17.88 35.99
CA ILE A 194 -24.05 -19.21 35.91
C ILE A 194 -23.59 -20.04 37.10
N VAL A 195 -24.55 -20.68 37.78
CA VAL A 195 -24.26 -21.61 38.88
C VAL A 195 -24.69 -23.00 38.44
N LEU A 196 -23.76 -23.94 38.56
CA LEU A 196 -23.90 -25.32 38.13
C LEU A 196 -23.80 -26.27 39.32
N ASP A 197 -24.51 -27.39 39.29
CA ASP A 197 -24.29 -28.50 40.22
C ASP A 197 -23.05 -29.35 39.83
N ALA A 198 -22.79 -30.41 40.59
CA ALA A 198 -21.66 -31.32 40.35
C ALA A 198 -21.72 -32.04 38.98
N GLU A 199 -22.92 -32.20 38.42
CA GLU A 199 -23.17 -32.82 37.12
C GLU A 199 -23.24 -31.80 35.97
N GLY A 200 -23.02 -30.51 36.26
CA GLY A 200 -23.01 -29.43 35.28
C GLY A 200 -24.41 -28.96 34.84
N ARG A 201 -25.44 -29.23 35.63
CA ARG A 201 -26.79 -28.74 35.40
C ARG A 201 -26.95 -27.32 35.89
N ILE A 202 -27.73 -26.52 35.18
CA ILE A 202 -27.93 -25.11 35.50
C ILE A 202 -28.87 -24.95 36.71
N VAL A 203 -28.29 -24.49 37.82
CA VAL A 203 -28.98 -24.22 39.09
C VAL A 203 -29.35 -22.74 39.21
N ARG A 204 -28.53 -21.83 38.67
CA ARG A 204 -28.85 -20.40 38.53
C ARG A 204 -28.30 -19.85 37.23
N PHE A 205 -29.02 -18.87 36.68
CA PHE A 205 -28.67 -18.20 35.44
C PHE A 205 -29.20 -16.76 35.51
N ASN A 206 -28.30 -15.80 35.74
CA ASN A 206 -28.70 -14.41 35.98
C ASN A 206 -29.26 -13.74 34.71
N ARG A 207 -29.87 -12.57 34.89
CA ARG A 207 -30.45 -11.79 33.80
C ARG A 207 -29.49 -11.53 32.64
N ALA A 208 -28.21 -11.22 32.90
CA ALA A 208 -27.22 -10.98 31.86
C ALA A 208 -27.03 -12.22 30.96
N CYS A 209 -27.01 -13.43 31.55
CA CYS A 209 -26.95 -14.66 30.78
C CYS A 209 -28.17 -14.88 29.89
N GLN A 210 -29.36 -14.51 30.37
CA GLN A 210 -30.60 -14.62 29.58
C GLN A 210 -30.61 -13.64 28.40
N GLU A 211 -30.14 -12.41 28.60
CA GLU A 211 -30.03 -11.39 27.56
C GLU A 211 -29.01 -11.79 26.47
N VAL A 212 -27.84 -12.31 26.84
CA VAL A 212 -26.80 -12.72 25.87
C VAL A 212 -27.18 -13.98 25.10
N THR A 213 -27.82 -14.96 25.75
CA THR A 213 -28.11 -16.26 25.12
C THR A 213 -29.49 -16.32 24.45
N GLY A 214 -30.43 -15.47 24.85
CA GLY A 214 -31.82 -15.48 24.38
C GLY A 214 -32.67 -16.61 24.99
N TYR A 215 -32.14 -17.33 25.98
CA TYR A 215 -32.85 -18.35 26.75
C TYR A 215 -33.24 -17.80 28.11
N SER A 216 -34.44 -18.16 28.58
CA SER A 216 -34.84 -17.87 29.95
C SER A 216 -34.27 -18.92 30.92
N PHE A 217 -34.14 -18.56 32.21
CA PHE A 217 -33.66 -19.51 33.21
C PHE A 217 -34.58 -20.75 33.33
N GLU A 218 -35.90 -20.57 33.27
CA GLU A 218 -36.86 -21.68 33.40
C GLU A 218 -36.72 -22.73 32.29
N GLU A 219 -36.31 -22.32 31.08
CA GLU A 219 -36.07 -23.24 29.95
C GLU A 219 -34.79 -24.06 30.13
N LEU A 220 -33.79 -23.50 30.80
CA LEU A 220 -32.47 -24.11 30.97
C LEU A 220 -32.27 -24.79 32.33
N ARG A 221 -33.19 -24.57 33.27
CA ARG A 221 -33.09 -25.07 34.64
C ARG A 221 -32.95 -26.60 34.65
N GLY A 222 -31.89 -27.10 35.28
CA GLY A 222 -31.61 -28.54 35.37
C GLY A 222 -31.04 -29.18 34.10
N ALA A 223 -30.94 -28.44 32.98
CA ALA A 223 -30.26 -28.89 31.77
C ALA A 223 -28.74 -28.75 31.91
N ARG A 224 -27.98 -29.61 31.22
CA ARG A 224 -26.51 -29.52 31.17
C ARG A 224 -26.10 -28.37 30.26
N PHE A 225 -25.28 -27.44 30.76
CA PHE A 225 -25.01 -26.20 30.03
C PHE A 225 -24.32 -26.42 28.68
N TRP A 226 -23.44 -27.43 28.55
CA TRP A 226 -22.76 -27.76 27.29
C TRP A 226 -23.67 -28.42 26.24
N GLN A 227 -24.86 -28.89 26.61
CA GLN A 227 -25.83 -29.40 25.63
C GLN A 227 -26.66 -28.27 25.00
N GLN A 228 -26.81 -27.15 25.71
CA GLN A 228 -27.71 -26.05 25.32
C GLN A 228 -26.96 -24.80 24.84
N LEU A 229 -25.80 -24.50 25.45
CA LEU A 229 -25.05 -23.27 25.21
C LEU A 229 -23.74 -23.49 24.45
N GLN A 230 -23.39 -24.72 24.06
CA GLN A 230 -22.19 -25.01 23.26
C GLN A 230 -22.59 -25.58 21.90
N ALA A 231 -21.71 -25.44 20.91
CA ALA A 231 -21.92 -26.13 19.64
C ALA A 231 -21.90 -27.66 19.85
N PRO A 232 -22.74 -28.45 19.15
CA PRO A 232 -22.82 -29.90 19.34
C PRO A 232 -21.47 -30.62 19.21
N GLU A 233 -20.59 -30.14 18.33
CA GLU A 233 -19.24 -30.66 18.10
C GLU A 233 -18.29 -30.40 19.28
N GLU A 234 -18.56 -29.38 20.09
CA GLU A 234 -17.71 -28.92 21.20
C GLU A 234 -18.20 -29.41 22.56
N ALA A 235 -19.47 -29.82 22.66
CA ALA A 235 -20.12 -30.25 23.90
C ALA A 235 -19.34 -31.35 24.64
N ALA A 236 -18.86 -32.38 23.93
CA ALA A 236 -18.10 -33.49 24.53
C ALA A 236 -16.69 -33.09 25.01
N ARG A 237 -16.11 -32.03 24.44
CA ARG A 237 -14.85 -31.45 24.93
C ARG A 237 -15.11 -30.67 26.22
N VAL A 238 -16.12 -29.80 26.21
CA VAL A 238 -16.50 -28.97 27.36
C VAL A 238 -16.95 -29.82 28.56
N GLU A 239 -17.65 -30.94 28.33
CA GLU A 239 -18.01 -31.89 29.41
C GLU A 239 -16.77 -32.47 30.11
N ARG A 240 -15.73 -32.83 29.35
CA ARG A 240 -14.47 -33.33 29.92
C ARG A 240 -13.72 -32.24 30.68
N ASP A 241 -13.65 -31.04 30.12
CA ASP A 241 -12.98 -29.90 30.76
C ASP A 241 -13.70 -29.51 32.06
N PHE A 242 -15.03 -29.56 32.08
CA PHE A 242 -15.84 -29.34 33.27
C PHE A 242 -15.58 -30.41 34.34
N ALA A 243 -15.51 -31.70 33.97
CA ALA A 243 -15.19 -32.78 34.90
C ALA A 243 -13.80 -32.61 35.54
N GLN A 244 -12.81 -32.15 34.77
CA GLN A 244 -11.47 -31.83 35.30
C GLN A 244 -11.50 -30.64 36.25
N LEU A 245 -12.27 -29.58 35.93
CA LEU A 245 -12.45 -28.44 36.81
C LEU A 245 -13.10 -28.85 38.14
N ALA A 246 -14.16 -29.67 38.10
CA ALA A 246 -14.81 -30.21 39.29
C ALA A 246 -13.85 -31.04 40.16
N ALA A 247 -12.95 -31.80 39.53
CA ALA A 247 -11.88 -32.54 40.19
C ALA A 247 -10.74 -31.65 40.74
N GLY A 248 -10.77 -30.34 40.52
CA GLY A 248 -9.73 -29.40 40.95
C GLY A 248 -8.47 -29.42 40.08
N GLN A 249 -8.54 -30.05 38.91
CA GLN A 249 -7.42 -30.20 37.97
C GLN A 249 -7.58 -29.37 36.69
N GLY A 250 -8.73 -28.71 36.50
CA GLY A 250 -9.06 -27.89 35.33
C GLY A 250 -8.65 -26.42 35.44
N ARG A 251 -8.75 -25.69 34.33
CA ARG A 251 -8.48 -24.24 34.27
C ARG A 251 -9.64 -23.45 34.87
N THR A 252 -9.33 -22.56 35.80
CA THR A 252 -10.33 -21.64 36.37
C THR A 252 -10.57 -20.42 35.48
N GLN A 253 -9.64 -20.04 34.62
CA GLN A 253 -9.80 -18.95 33.65
C GLN A 253 -9.57 -19.43 32.22
N TYR A 254 -10.49 -19.12 31.32
CA TYR A 254 -10.43 -19.51 29.90
C TYR A 254 -11.36 -18.66 29.04
N GLU A 255 -11.07 -18.55 27.74
CA GLU A 255 -12.01 -18.00 26.75
C GLU A 255 -12.80 -19.16 26.13
N GLY A 256 -14.12 -19.04 26.09
CA GLY A 256 -15.02 -20.08 25.56
C GLY A 256 -16.20 -19.47 24.80
N CYS A 257 -16.66 -20.16 23.76
CA CYS A 257 -17.78 -19.70 22.96
C CYS A 257 -19.10 -20.22 23.53
N TRP A 258 -20.10 -19.36 23.65
CA TRP A 258 -21.49 -19.77 23.79
C TRP A 258 -22.23 -19.63 22.46
N LEU A 259 -23.19 -20.52 22.23
CA LEU A 259 -24.13 -20.45 21.11
C LEU A 259 -25.47 -19.93 21.63
N THR A 260 -25.97 -18.85 21.04
CA THR A 260 -27.28 -18.28 21.39
C THR A 260 -28.41 -19.08 20.75
N ARG A 261 -29.66 -18.84 21.20
CA ARG A 261 -30.87 -19.38 20.56
C ARG A 261 -30.98 -19.06 19.07
N ALA A 262 -30.47 -17.89 18.65
CA ALA A 262 -30.45 -17.45 17.25
C ALA A 262 -29.32 -18.10 16.44
N GLY A 263 -28.48 -18.95 17.04
CA GLY A 263 -27.33 -19.59 16.38
C GLY A 263 -26.09 -18.69 16.29
N GLU A 264 -26.07 -17.56 17.00
CA GLU A 264 -24.90 -16.67 17.02
C GLU A 264 -23.85 -17.19 18.00
N ARG A 265 -22.57 -17.09 17.64
CA ARG A 265 -21.45 -17.42 18.55
C ARG A 265 -21.04 -16.17 19.33
N ARG A 266 -21.04 -16.28 20.66
CA ARG A 266 -20.60 -15.27 21.62
C ARG A 266 -19.33 -15.74 22.31
N LEU A 267 -18.22 -15.04 22.14
CA LEU A 267 -16.96 -15.34 22.78
C LEU A 267 -16.93 -14.71 24.18
N ILE A 268 -16.78 -15.53 25.20
CA ILE A 268 -16.88 -15.11 26.59
C ILE A 268 -15.58 -15.46 27.31
N SER A 269 -15.05 -14.49 28.05
CA SER A 269 -13.94 -14.70 28.98
C SER A 269 -14.50 -15.17 30.32
N TRP A 270 -14.24 -16.44 30.67
CA TRP A 270 -14.76 -17.13 31.85
C TRP A 270 -13.78 -17.14 33.00
N SER A 271 -14.30 -16.97 34.20
CA SER A 271 -13.65 -17.26 35.48
C SER A 271 -14.57 -18.18 36.29
N SER A 272 -14.06 -19.31 36.76
CA SER A 272 -14.86 -20.36 37.42
C SER A 272 -14.33 -20.65 38.82
N ASN A 273 -15.23 -20.67 39.80
CA ASN A 273 -14.95 -21.00 41.19
C ASN A 273 -15.75 -22.22 41.63
N VAL A 274 -15.08 -23.19 42.26
CA VAL A 274 -15.70 -24.44 42.74
C VAL A 274 -15.97 -24.31 44.25
N LEU A 275 -17.24 -24.36 44.63
CA LEU A 275 -17.69 -24.40 46.02
C LEU A 275 -17.85 -25.85 46.47
N ARG A 276 -17.26 -26.19 47.61
CA ARG A 276 -17.31 -27.53 48.20
C ARG A 276 -18.07 -27.48 49.52
N GLY A 277 -18.93 -28.47 49.73
CA GLY A 277 -19.69 -28.62 50.96
C GLY A 277 -18.81 -29.13 52.12
N GLN A 278 -19.42 -29.32 53.30
CA GLN A 278 -18.73 -29.74 54.52
C GLN A 278 -18.03 -31.12 54.41
N THR A 279 -18.43 -31.96 53.46
CA THR A 279 -17.87 -33.29 53.19
C THR A 279 -16.74 -33.28 52.16
N GLY A 280 -16.36 -32.12 51.62
CA GLY A 280 -15.34 -31.97 50.57
C GLY A 280 -15.84 -32.25 49.14
N ALA A 281 -17.07 -32.75 48.98
CA ALA A 281 -17.73 -32.91 47.69
C ALA A 281 -18.03 -31.55 47.04
N VAL A 282 -18.00 -31.49 45.71
CA VAL A 282 -18.40 -30.29 44.96
C VAL A 282 -19.90 -30.08 45.17
N GLU A 283 -20.26 -28.91 45.67
CA GLU A 283 -21.66 -28.52 45.89
C GLU A 283 -22.14 -27.67 44.73
N PHE A 284 -21.35 -26.66 44.33
CA PHE A 284 -21.65 -25.80 43.18
C PHE A 284 -20.40 -25.37 42.44
N ILE A 285 -20.53 -25.08 41.15
CA ILE A 285 -19.51 -24.40 40.35
C ILE A 285 -20.11 -23.11 39.83
N ILE A 286 -19.48 -21.98 40.18
CA ILE A 286 -19.91 -20.64 39.78
C ILE A 286 -19.01 -20.18 38.65
N GLY A 287 -19.58 -20.02 37.46
CA GLY A 287 -18.94 -19.35 36.33
C GLY A 287 -19.35 -17.89 36.27
N THR A 288 -18.37 -16.99 36.24
CA THR A 288 -18.55 -15.57 35.93
C THR A 288 -17.89 -15.25 34.59
N GLY A 289 -18.61 -14.58 33.69
CA GLY A 289 -18.19 -14.34 32.32
C GLY A 289 -18.37 -12.91 31.86
N ILE A 290 -17.48 -12.44 30.99
CA ILE A 290 -17.62 -11.17 30.26
C ILE A 290 -17.67 -11.48 28.76
N ASP A 291 -18.71 -11.04 28.07
CA ASP A 291 -18.79 -11.14 26.60
C ASP A 291 -17.75 -10.19 25.98
N ILE A 292 -16.76 -10.77 25.29
CA ILE A 292 -15.67 -10.06 24.61
C ILE A 292 -15.80 -10.13 23.09
N THR A 293 -16.95 -10.57 22.57
CA THR A 293 -17.18 -10.80 21.13
C THR A 293 -16.94 -9.54 20.31
N GLU A 294 -17.58 -8.42 20.68
CA GLU A 294 -17.45 -7.15 19.96
C GLU A 294 -16.04 -6.57 20.09
N GLN A 295 -15.45 -6.68 21.28
CA GLN A 295 -14.08 -6.23 21.53
C GLN A 295 -13.07 -6.97 20.64
N ARG A 296 -13.17 -8.30 20.55
CA ARG A 296 -12.28 -9.11 19.71
C ARG A 296 -12.48 -8.86 18.21
N ARG A 297 -13.71 -8.67 17.75
CA ARG A 297 -13.98 -8.30 16.35
C ARG A 297 -13.36 -6.94 15.99
N ALA A 298 -13.55 -5.93 16.85
CA ALA A 298 -12.99 -4.61 16.66
C ALA A 298 -11.44 -4.61 16.67
N GLU A 299 -10.82 -5.41 17.53
CA GLU A 299 -9.36 -5.59 17.55
C GLU A 299 -8.84 -6.17 16.22
N GLN A 300 -9.47 -7.25 15.72
CA GLN A 300 -9.10 -7.86 14.45
C GLN A 300 -9.28 -6.93 13.25
N GLU A 301 -10.36 -6.16 13.21
CA GLU A 301 -10.60 -5.17 12.13
C GLU A 301 -9.53 -4.07 12.12
N ARG A 302 -9.11 -3.61 13.31
CA ARG A 302 -8.03 -2.61 13.45
C ARG A 302 -6.69 -3.16 12.97
N ASP A 303 -6.33 -4.39 13.37
CA ASP A 303 -5.08 -5.02 12.94
C ASP A 303 -5.05 -5.24 11.43
N GLN A 304 -6.17 -5.68 10.84
CA GLN A 304 -6.29 -5.82 9.38
C GLN A 304 -6.19 -4.48 8.66
N THR A 305 -6.82 -3.43 9.20
CA THR A 305 -6.78 -2.08 8.61
C THR A 305 -5.38 -1.51 8.67
N PHE A 306 -4.70 -1.63 9.82
CA PHE A 306 -3.32 -1.20 9.99
C PHE A 306 -2.37 -1.90 9.01
N LEU A 307 -2.52 -3.22 8.82
CA LEU A 307 -1.70 -3.96 7.87
C LEU A 307 -1.97 -3.53 6.42
N ARG A 308 -3.24 -3.29 6.05
CA ARG A 308 -3.61 -2.77 4.71
C ARG A 308 -3.03 -1.38 4.47
N GLU A 309 -3.08 -0.50 5.47
CA GLU A 309 -2.52 0.86 5.39
C GLU A 309 -1.00 0.82 5.25
N GLN A 310 -0.31 0.01 6.05
CA GLN A 310 1.13 -0.24 5.92
C GLN A 310 1.52 -0.71 4.52
N GLN A 311 0.79 -1.70 3.97
CA GLN A 311 1.04 -2.20 2.62
C GLN A 311 0.75 -1.14 1.54
N ALA A 312 -0.30 -0.35 1.70
CA ALA A 312 -0.64 0.72 0.77
C ALA A 312 0.44 1.81 0.78
N ARG A 313 0.90 2.21 1.97
CA ARG A 313 1.98 3.19 2.15
C ARG A 313 3.29 2.72 1.54
N ALA A 314 3.71 1.48 1.82
CA ALA A 314 4.93 0.91 1.24
C ALA A 314 4.87 0.86 -0.30
N ARG A 315 3.70 0.56 -0.88
CA ARG A 315 3.49 0.60 -2.34
C ARG A 315 3.58 2.02 -2.90
N ALA A 316 2.98 2.99 -2.22
CA ALA A 316 3.02 4.40 -2.62
C ALA A 316 4.47 4.95 -2.59
N GLU A 317 5.20 4.70 -1.50
CA GLU A 317 6.61 5.11 -1.36
C GLU A 317 7.50 4.45 -2.44
N ALA A 318 7.28 3.17 -2.74
CA ALA A 318 8.01 2.48 -3.81
C ALA A 318 7.68 3.03 -5.21
N GLN A 319 6.42 3.42 -5.46
CA GLN A 319 5.99 4.06 -6.71
C GLN A 319 6.62 5.45 -6.86
N GLU A 320 6.60 6.25 -5.80
CA GLU A 320 7.17 7.59 -5.77
C GLU A 320 8.68 7.55 -6.02
N GLY A 321 9.40 6.64 -5.34
CA GLY A 321 10.83 6.42 -5.56
C GLY A 321 11.16 6.05 -7.01
N ARG A 322 10.38 5.16 -7.64
CA ARG A 322 10.54 4.81 -9.06
C ARG A 322 10.32 6.00 -9.99
N SER A 323 9.29 6.81 -9.71
CA SER A 323 8.97 7.99 -10.52
C SER A 323 10.05 9.06 -10.41
N ALA A 324 10.53 9.34 -9.19
CA ALA A 324 11.61 10.29 -8.94
C ALA A 324 12.89 9.89 -9.68
N PHE A 325 13.30 8.62 -9.55
CA PHE A 325 14.47 8.08 -10.25
C PHE A 325 14.37 8.24 -11.77
N LEU A 326 13.23 7.86 -12.37
CA LEU A 326 13.03 7.98 -13.81
C LEU A 326 13.01 9.45 -14.28
N SER A 327 12.44 10.35 -13.47
CA SER A 327 12.43 11.79 -13.76
C SER A 327 13.84 12.37 -13.76
N GLU A 328 14.64 12.05 -12.75
CA GLU A 328 16.02 12.51 -12.63
C GLU A 328 16.88 11.98 -13.79
N ALA A 329 16.77 10.68 -14.10
CA ALA A 329 17.45 10.07 -15.24
C ALA A 329 17.06 10.74 -16.57
N SER A 330 15.78 11.06 -16.77
CA SER A 330 15.32 11.81 -17.95
C SER A 330 15.91 13.21 -18.02
N GLY A 331 16.08 13.90 -16.88
CA GLY A 331 16.73 15.21 -16.82
C GLY A 331 18.19 15.15 -17.28
N LEU A 332 18.94 14.14 -16.82
CA LEU A 332 20.35 13.91 -17.23
C LEU A 332 20.46 13.60 -18.73
N LEU A 333 19.58 12.73 -19.24
CA LEU A 333 19.56 12.37 -20.67
C LEU A 333 19.23 13.55 -21.59
N ALA A 334 18.37 14.47 -21.12
CA ALA A 334 18.01 15.67 -21.89
C ALA A 334 19.06 16.79 -21.81
N GLY A 335 19.91 16.79 -20.77
CA GLY A 335 20.84 17.86 -20.47
C GLY A 335 22.11 17.88 -21.34
N SER A 336 22.47 16.77 -22.00
CA SER A 336 23.68 16.68 -22.84
C SER A 336 23.35 16.26 -24.27
N LEU A 337 23.96 16.95 -25.24
CA LEU A 337 23.96 16.58 -26.66
C LEU A 337 25.05 15.55 -27.00
N VAL A 338 25.88 15.18 -26.01
CA VAL A 338 26.89 14.13 -26.12
C VAL A 338 26.36 12.89 -25.40
N PRO A 339 25.93 11.85 -26.15
CA PRO A 339 25.28 10.67 -25.56
C PRO A 339 26.14 9.98 -24.49
N GLU A 340 27.44 9.93 -24.71
CA GLU A 340 28.40 9.26 -23.82
C GLU A 340 28.42 9.88 -22.42
N ASP A 341 28.34 11.21 -22.33
CA ASP A 341 28.33 11.92 -21.04
C ASP A 341 27.00 11.70 -20.32
N ALA A 342 25.86 11.84 -21.03
CA ALA A 342 24.54 11.58 -20.47
C ALA A 342 24.40 10.15 -19.93
N LEU A 343 24.91 9.16 -20.68
CA LEU A 343 24.89 7.76 -20.26
C LEU A 343 25.80 7.49 -19.06
N ARG A 344 26.93 8.22 -18.93
CA ARG A 344 27.81 8.13 -17.77
C ARG A 344 27.12 8.64 -16.50
N ASP A 345 26.41 9.76 -16.60
CA ASP A 345 25.66 10.32 -15.47
C ASP A 345 24.48 9.42 -15.08
N VAL A 346 23.75 8.87 -16.06
CA VAL A 346 22.69 7.89 -15.79
C VAL A 346 23.24 6.62 -15.15
N ALA A 347 24.39 6.11 -15.60
CA ALA A 347 25.01 4.94 -14.98
C ALA A 347 25.40 5.23 -13.52
N ALA A 348 25.96 6.42 -13.24
CA ALA A 348 26.28 6.85 -11.89
C ALA A 348 25.03 6.95 -10.99
N LEU A 349 23.96 7.56 -11.48
CA LEU A 349 22.67 7.66 -10.78
C LEU A 349 22.09 6.26 -10.49
N THR A 350 22.13 5.36 -11.48
CA THR A 350 21.61 3.99 -11.35
C THR A 350 22.32 3.22 -10.24
N VAL A 351 23.61 3.45 -10.05
CA VAL A 351 24.38 2.78 -9.00
C VAL A 351 24.17 3.37 -7.61
N GLN A 352 23.72 4.62 -7.51
CA GLN A 352 23.39 5.20 -6.21
C GLN A 352 22.09 4.64 -5.62
N GLN A 353 21.13 4.27 -6.48
CA GLN A 353 19.77 3.98 -6.04
C GLN A 353 19.29 2.56 -6.38
N PHE A 354 19.87 1.90 -7.39
CA PHE A 354 19.24 0.74 -8.02
C PHE A 354 20.15 -0.49 -8.18
N ALA A 355 21.46 -0.29 -8.39
CA ALA A 355 22.43 -1.35 -8.68
C ALA A 355 23.76 -1.14 -7.92
N ASP A 356 24.57 -2.19 -7.78
CA ASP A 356 25.96 -2.05 -7.31
C ASP A 356 26.94 -1.79 -8.45
N TRP A 357 26.55 -2.21 -9.65
CA TRP A 357 27.31 -2.07 -10.87
C TRP A 357 26.37 -1.76 -12.02
N CYS A 358 26.75 -0.81 -12.86
CA CYS A 358 26.03 -0.45 -14.08
C CYS A 358 27.03 -0.26 -15.20
N ALA A 359 26.77 -0.85 -16.36
CA ALA A 359 27.49 -0.58 -17.59
C ALA A 359 26.51 -0.27 -18.73
N VAL A 360 26.95 0.62 -19.62
CA VAL A 360 26.24 0.94 -20.85
C VAL A 360 27.17 0.67 -22.02
N ASP A 361 26.71 -0.18 -22.93
CA ASP A 361 27.40 -0.57 -24.14
C ASP A 361 26.62 -0.04 -25.35
N LEU A 362 27.29 0.60 -26.33
CA LEU A 362 26.69 1.08 -27.58
C LEU A 362 27.29 0.33 -28.78
N LEU A 363 26.50 0.16 -29.83
CA LEU A 363 26.99 -0.35 -31.11
C LEU A 363 27.45 0.83 -31.99
N VAL A 364 28.71 0.82 -32.38
CA VAL A 364 29.34 1.87 -33.20
C VAL A 364 29.78 1.27 -34.54
N GLY A 365 29.62 2.02 -35.63
CA GLY A 365 30.08 1.63 -36.97
C GLY A 365 29.51 0.27 -37.43
N ASP A 366 30.40 -0.69 -37.71
CA ASP A 366 30.11 -2.05 -38.18
C ASP A 366 29.45 -2.97 -37.12
N HIS A 367 28.65 -2.39 -36.22
CA HIS A 367 28.01 -3.08 -35.09
C HIS A 367 29.04 -3.62 -34.08
N SER A 368 30.19 -2.96 -33.98
CA SER A 368 31.18 -3.26 -32.95
C SER A 368 30.70 -2.67 -31.61
N PRO A 369 30.63 -3.47 -30.54
CA PRO A 369 30.21 -2.96 -29.25
C PRO A 369 31.35 -2.16 -28.61
N GLN A 370 30.99 -1.00 -28.07
CA GLN A 370 31.88 -0.15 -27.30
C GLN A 370 31.23 0.15 -25.96
N ARG A 371 31.98 -0.05 -24.88
CA ARG A 371 31.55 0.33 -23.55
C ARG A 371 31.76 1.82 -23.34
N VAL A 372 30.68 2.57 -23.18
CA VAL A 372 30.72 4.04 -23.08
C VAL A 372 30.59 4.56 -21.66
N ALA A 373 29.99 3.77 -20.77
CA ALA A 373 29.83 4.12 -19.37
C ALA A 373 29.95 2.90 -18.45
N VAL A 374 30.59 3.10 -17.30
CA VAL A 374 30.60 2.16 -16.18
C VAL A 374 30.51 2.93 -14.87
N ALA A 375 29.68 2.46 -13.96
CA ALA A 375 29.57 2.96 -12.59
C ALA A 375 29.62 1.81 -11.58
N ARG A 376 30.16 2.11 -10.39
CA ARG A 376 30.37 1.14 -9.29
C ARG A 376 30.00 1.76 -7.95
N SER A 377 29.27 1.00 -7.12
CA SER A 377 28.90 1.41 -5.77
C SER A 377 30.14 1.45 -4.89
N GLN A 378 30.07 2.18 -3.77
CA GLN A 378 31.19 2.25 -2.84
C GLN A 378 31.54 0.86 -2.27
N ALA A 379 30.52 0.03 -2.01
CA ALA A 379 30.71 -1.35 -1.55
C ALA A 379 31.47 -2.20 -2.59
N LEU A 380 31.13 -2.05 -3.88
CA LEU A 380 31.81 -2.78 -4.96
C LEU A 380 33.27 -2.35 -5.12
N ARG A 381 33.54 -1.04 -5.08
CA ARG A 381 34.90 -0.49 -5.17
C ARG A 381 35.78 -0.99 -4.01
N ALA A 382 35.22 -1.11 -2.81
CA ALA A 382 35.95 -1.62 -1.65
C ALA A 382 36.26 -3.11 -1.77
N ARG A 383 35.36 -3.92 -2.35
CA ARG A 383 35.53 -5.37 -2.50
C ARG A 383 36.48 -5.75 -3.65
N TRP A 384 36.43 -5.03 -4.76
CA TRP A 384 37.27 -5.27 -5.95
C TRP A 384 37.83 -3.98 -6.55
N PRO A 385 38.86 -3.37 -5.95
CA PRO A 385 39.44 -2.10 -6.41
C PRO A 385 40.12 -2.21 -7.79
N GLU A 386 40.79 -3.32 -8.09
CA GLU A 386 41.58 -3.52 -9.31
C GLU A 386 40.79 -4.11 -10.49
N ARG A 387 39.48 -4.30 -10.34
CA ARG A 387 38.66 -4.87 -11.42
C ARG A 387 38.71 -3.96 -12.65
N ASP A 388 38.98 -4.54 -13.82
CA ASP A 388 38.85 -3.86 -15.11
C ASP A 388 37.44 -4.08 -15.67
N ASP A 389 36.67 -3.00 -15.79
CA ASP A 389 35.34 -3.04 -16.42
C ASP A 389 35.31 -2.33 -17.77
N ALA A 390 36.44 -1.83 -18.27
CA ALA A 390 36.48 -1.05 -19.51
C ALA A 390 36.33 -1.93 -20.76
N ALA A 391 36.55 -3.24 -20.63
CA ALA A 391 36.47 -4.18 -21.75
C ALA A 391 35.06 -4.19 -22.39
N PRO A 392 34.96 -4.07 -23.73
CA PRO A 392 33.69 -4.18 -24.44
C PRO A 392 33.12 -5.61 -24.32
N PRO A 393 31.79 -5.78 -24.44
CA PRO A 393 31.18 -7.09 -24.33
C PRO A 393 31.49 -7.98 -25.54
N ASP A 394 31.73 -9.27 -25.30
CA ASP A 394 31.88 -10.25 -26.36
C ASP A 394 30.53 -10.52 -27.06
N LEU A 395 30.43 -10.16 -28.34
CA LEU A 395 29.25 -10.41 -29.17
C LEU A 395 28.98 -11.88 -29.40
N ASN A 396 29.86 -12.82 -29.08
CA ASN A 396 29.60 -14.26 -29.20
C ASN A 396 29.20 -14.91 -27.86
N ALA A 397 29.23 -14.16 -26.76
CA ALA A 397 28.87 -14.68 -25.45
C ALA A 397 27.43 -15.22 -25.43
N THR A 398 27.24 -16.39 -24.79
CA THR A 398 25.94 -17.07 -24.66
C THR A 398 24.97 -16.31 -23.76
N HIS A 399 25.49 -15.53 -22.81
CA HIS A 399 24.71 -14.76 -21.84
C HIS A 399 25.27 -13.34 -21.72
N GLY A 400 24.43 -12.43 -21.24
CA GLY A 400 24.82 -11.06 -20.87
C GLY A 400 24.66 -10.06 -22.03
N PRO A 401 25.35 -8.91 -21.96
CA PRO A 401 25.16 -7.82 -22.93
C PRO A 401 25.38 -8.26 -24.37
N GLY A 402 26.32 -9.16 -24.65
CA GLY A 402 26.54 -9.70 -26.00
C GLY A 402 25.29 -10.36 -26.60
N ARG A 403 24.58 -11.21 -25.82
CA ARG A 403 23.35 -11.85 -26.27
C ARG A 403 22.22 -10.84 -26.46
N VAL A 404 22.10 -9.88 -25.53
CA VAL A 404 21.09 -8.80 -25.61
C VAL A 404 21.30 -7.94 -26.84
N LEU A 405 22.55 -7.58 -27.16
CA LEU A 405 22.92 -6.83 -28.37
C LEU A 405 22.55 -7.60 -29.65
N ARG A 406 22.82 -8.92 -29.68
CA ARG A 406 22.48 -9.78 -30.83
C ARG A 406 20.98 -9.99 -31.03
N ARG A 407 20.23 -10.22 -29.95
CA ARG A 407 18.81 -10.62 -30.03
C ARG A 407 17.83 -9.46 -29.89
N GLY A 408 18.24 -8.35 -29.29
CA GLY A 408 17.34 -7.25 -28.93
C GLY A 408 16.32 -7.63 -27.85
N GLU A 409 16.58 -8.67 -27.06
CA GLU A 409 15.70 -9.15 -25.99
C GLU A 409 16.38 -8.97 -24.62
N PRO A 410 15.63 -8.57 -23.57
CA PRO A 410 16.18 -8.48 -22.23
C PRO A 410 16.57 -9.86 -21.69
N GLU A 411 17.65 -9.90 -20.94
CA GLU A 411 18.15 -11.11 -20.28
C GLU A 411 18.41 -10.83 -18.79
N PHE A 412 18.09 -11.79 -17.95
CA PHE A 412 18.28 -11.68 -16.51
C PHE A 412 18.55 -13.06 -15.92
N PHE A 413 19.25 -13.07 -14.80
CA PHE A 413 19.56 -14.30 -14.11
C PHE A 413 18.35 -14.84 -13.34
N LEU A 414 17.86 -16.01 -13.73
CA LEU A 414 16.94 -16.86 -12.94
C LEU A 414 17.75 -18.08 -12.45
N GLU A 415 17.48 -18.56 -11.23
CA GLU A 415 18.23 -19.69 -10.64
C GLU A 415 18.29 -20.91 -11.58
N GLY A 416 19.50 -21.45 -11.80
CA GLY A 416 19.73 -22.68 -12.56
C GLY A 416 20.55 -22.55 -13.86
N CYS A 417 20.99 -21.34 -14.26
CA CYS A 417 21.93 -21.19 -15.38
C CYS A 417 23.37 -21.48 -14.94
N ASP A 418 24.05 -22.42 -15.62
CA ASP A 418 25.45 -22.78 -15.38
C ASP A 418 26.38 -21.57 -15.52
N ALA A 419 27.07 -21.24 -14.43
CA ALA A 419 27.82 -20.00 -14.22
C ALA A 419 29.20 -19.93 -14.91
N ALA A 420 29.45 -20.70 -15.98
CA ALA A 420 30.79 -20.83 -16.56
C ALA A 420 30.82 -20.68 -18.08
N ALA A 421 30.69 -19.44 -18.56
CA ALA A 421 31.13 -19.06 -19.90
C ALA A 421 32.21 -17.96 -19.78
N PRO A 422 33.43 -18.16 -20.30
CA PRO A 422 34.48 -17.13 -20.27
C PRO A 422 34.06 -15.86 -21.03
N GLY A 423 34.44 -14.68 -20.53
CA GLY A 423 34.33 -13.41 -21.27
C GLY A 423 33.18 -12.47 -20.88
N CYS A 424 32.27 -12.88 -19.98
CA CYS A 424 31.22 -12.00 -19.46
C CYS A 424 31.48 -11.67 -17.98
N GLY A 425 32.14 -10.53 -17.70
CA GLY A 425 32.46 -10.09 -16.33
C GLY A 425 31.25 -9.94 -15.40
N VAL A 426 30.02 -9.95 -15.92
CA VAL A 426 28.77 -9.83 -15.17
C VAL A 426 28.38 -11.15 -14.47
N LEU A 427 28.92 -12.30 -14.92
CA LEU A 427 28.60 -13.62 -14.36
C LEU A 427 29.18 -13.86 -12.96
N GLU A 428 30.01 -12.95 -12.45
CA GLU A 428 30.53 -12.98 -11.07
C GLU A 428 29.52 -12.44 -10.04
N PHE A 429 28.40 -11.87 -10.48
CA PHE A 429 27.37 -11.33 -9.60
C PHE A 429 26.21 -12.33 -9.40
N PRO A 430 25.71 -12.50 -8.16
CA PRO A 430 24.60 -13.41 -7.86
C PRO A 430 23.23 -12.96 -8.43
N SER A 431 23.10 -11.69 -8.83
CA SER A 431 21.89 -11.16 -9.47
C SER A 431 22.26 -10.07 -10.48
N TRP A 432 21.88 -10.27 -11.74
CA TRP A 432 22.11 -9.30 -12.81
C TRP A 432 20.96 -9.28 -13.83
N LEU A 433 20.85 -8.16 -14.53
CA LEU A 433 19.86 -7.87 -15.56
C LEU A 433 20.55 -7.07 -16.67
N SER A 434 20.33 -7.47 -17.92
CA SER A 434 20.76 -6.73 -19.11
C SER A 434 19.55 -6.47 -20.01
N VAL A 435 19.37 -5.21 -20.41
CA VAL A 435 18.23 -4.77 -21.22
C VAL A 435 18.72 -4.02 -22.46
N PRO A 436 18.08 -4.20 -23.62
CA PRO A 436 18.53 -3.58 -24.85
C PRO A 436 18.11 -2.10 -24.90
N LEU A 437 18.99 -1.27 -25.44
CA LEU A 437 18.69 0.11 -25.83
C LEU A 437 18.04 0.08 -27.22
N LEU A 438 16.72 -0.08 -27.26
CA LEU A 438 15.95 -0.16 -28.51
C LEU A 438 15.36 1.19 -28.90
N ALA A 439 15.65 1.65 -30.11
CA ALA A 439 15.01 2.81 -30.72
C ALA A 439 14.59 2.46 -32.15
N ARG A 440 13.33 2.78 -32.53
CA ARG A 440 12.79 2.57 -33.88
C ARG A 440 13.03 1.17 -34.46
N GLY A 441 12.92 0.14 -33.61
CA GLY A 441 13.12 -1.27 -34.00
C GLY A 441 14.57 -1.69 -34.19
N ARG A 442 15.54 -0.84 -33.83
CA ARG A 442 16.99 -1.14 -33.89
C ARG A 442 17.58 -1.19 -32.48
N THR A 443 18.45 -2.17 -32.25
CA THR A 443 19.27 -2.24 -31.04
C THR A 443 20.45 -1.29 -31.20
N LEU A 444 20.48 -0.23 -30.39
CA LEU A 444 21.58 0.74 -30.37
C LEU A 444 22.66 0.37 -29.35
N GLY A 445 22.31 -0.48 -28.38
CA GLY A 445 23.18 -0.80 -27.26
C GLY A 445 22.51 -1.68 -26.21
N ALA A 446 23.15 -1.81 -25.04
CA ALA A 446 22.63 -2.52 -23.89
C ALA A 446 22.96 -1.78 -22.59
N LEU A 447 22.02 -1.82 -21.64
CA LEU A 447 22.20 -1.37 -20.27
C LEU A 447 22.26 -2.61 -19.38
N THR A 448 23.37 -2.80 -18.66
CA THR A 448 23.57 -3.98 -17.81
C THR A 448 23.79 -3.57 -16.36
N LEU A 449 23.07 -4.23 -15.46
CA LEU A 449 22.95 -3.92 -14.05
C LEU A 449 23.24 -5.16 -13.23
N ALA A 450 23.99 -5.02 -12.15
CA ALA A 450 24.31 -6.13 -11.26
C ALA A 450 24.28 -5.72 -9.78
N ARG A 451 24.04 -6.69 -8.91
CA ARG A 451 24.04 -6.54 -7.45
C ARG A 451 25.01 -7.50 -6.80
N LEU A 452 25.70 -7.03 -5.77
CA LEU A 452 26.66 -7.79 -4.99
C LEU A 452 26.00 -8.81 -4.06
N ASP A 453 24.83 -8.44 -3.51
CA ASP A 453 24.13 -9.24 -2.52
C ASP A 453 23.05 -10.12 -3.16
N GLY A 454 23.10 -11.42 -2.88
CA GLY A 454 22.16 -12.40 -3.41
C GLY A 454 20.77 -12.35 -2.75
N GLY A 455 20.63 -11.62 -1.63
CA GLY A 455 19.37 -11.49 -0.89
C GLY A 455 18.35 -10.52 -1.51
N ASN A 456 18.79 -9.58 -2.36
CA ASN A 456 17.93 -8.56 -2.99
C ASN A 456 18.01 -8.68 -4.53
N ARG A 457 17.42 -9.74 -5.08
CA ARG A 457 17.50 -10.05 -6.51
C ARG A 457 16.59 -9.17 -7.36
N TYR A 458 16.94 -9.01 -8.63
CA TYR A 458 16.09 -8.30 -9.59
C TYR A 458 14.82 -9.11 -9.89
N GLY A 459 13.66 -8.58 -9.51
CA GLY A 459 12.35 -9.13 -9.83
C GLY A 459 11.72 -8.51 -11.07
N LEU A 460 10.44 -8.81 -11.28
CA LEU A 460 9.68 -8.27 -12.42
C LEU A 460 9.59 -6.74 -12.39
N ALA A 461 9.44 -6.14 -11.20
CA ALA A 461 9.27 -4.70 -11.07
C ALA A 461 10.57 -3.95 -11.39
N GLU A 462 11.72 -4.47 -10.97
CA GLU A 462 13.04 -3.94 -11.29
C GLU A 462 13.33 -4.08 -12.79
N ARG A 463 12.92 -5.19 -13.40
CA ARG A 463 13.02 -5.38 -14.85
C ARG A 463 12.25 -4.31 -15.62
N ILE A 464 11.00 -4.05 -15.25
CA ILE A 464 10.17 -3.02 -15.90
C ILE A 464 10.84 -1.65 -15.79
N LEU A 465 11.38 -1.32 -14.61
CA LEU A 465 12.07 -0.05 -14.38
C LEU A 465 13.32 0.09 -15.26
N ALA A 466 14.16 -0.94 -15.32
CA ALA A 466 15.36 -0.94 -16.15
C ALA A 466 15.04 -0.84 -17.65
N GLN A 467 13.98 -1.51 -18.10
CA GLN A 467 13.52 -1.40 -19.49
C GLN A 467 13.02 0.02 -19.81
N GLU A 468 12.34 0.68 -18.87
CA GLU A 468 11.88 2.06 -19.03
C GLU A 468 13.07 3.03 -19.10
N LEU A 469 14.06 2.85 -18.22
CA LEU A 469 15.32 3.60 -18.25
C LEU A 469 16.06 3.40 -19.58
N ALA A 470 16.19 2.15 -20.02
CA ALA A 470 16.84 1.79 -21.27
C ALA A 470 16.11 2.38 -22.48
N ARG A 471 14.77 2.42 -22.48
CA ARG A 471 14.00 3.06 -23.55
C ARG A 471 14.30 4.55 -23.64
N ARG A 472 14.35 5.25 -22.51
CA ARG A 472 14.67 6.69 -22.45
C ARG A 472 16.10 6.96 -22.91
N ALA A 473 17.06 6.16 -22.45
CA ALA A 473 18.44 6.23 -22.89
C ALA A 473 18.60 5.98 -24.39
N ALA A 474 17.90 4.97 -24.94
CA ALA A 474 17.92 4.67 -26.37
C ALA A 474 17.37 5.83 -27.21
N MET A 475 16.26 6.44 -26.79
CA MET A 475 15.70 7.62 -27.47
C MET A 475 16.65 8.81 -27.43
N ALA A 476 17.33 9.05 -26.30
CA ALA A 476 18.30 10.13 -26.18
C ALA A 476 19.50 9.92 -27.13
N VAL A 477 20.04 8.70 -27.19
CA VAL A 477 21.13 8.32 -28.11
C VAL A 477 20.71 8.48 -29.57
N ASP A 478 19.52 7.98 -29.93
CA ASP A 478 18.97 8.07 -31.29
C ASP A 478 18.79 9.54 -31.72
N ASN A 479 18.21 10.36 -30.84
CA ASN A 479 17.97 11.78 -31.12
C ASN A 479 19.27 12.56 -31.28
N ALA A 480 20.25 12.33 -30.42
CA ALA A 480 21.56 12.99 -30.51
C ALA A 480 22.29 12.59 -31.80
N ARG A 481 22.24 11.31 -32.19
CA ARG A 481 22.81 10.83 -33.46
C ARG A 481 22.16 11.51 -34.65
N LEU A 482 20.82 11.54 -34.71
CA LEU A 482 20.09 12.20 -35.80
C LEU A 482 20.35 13.70 -35.86
N TYR A 483 20.47 14.35 -34.69
CA TYR A 483 20.83 15.76 -34.62
C TYR A 483 22.23 16.02 -35.18
N GLN A 484 23.21 15.18 -34.85
CA GLN A 484 24.56 15.28 -35.40
C GLN A 484 24.59 15.04 -36.92
N GLU A 485 23.88 14.02 -37.41
CA GLU A 485 23.77 13.72 -38.85
C GLU A 485 23.13 14.92 -39.60
N ALA A 486 22.07 15.52 -39.04
CA ALA A 486 21.44 16.70 -39.60
C ALA A 486 22.38 17.92 -39.60
N GLN A 487 23.11 18.15 -38.50
CA GLN A 487 24.05 19.26 -38.38
C GLN A 487 25.22 19.13 -39.37
N GLN A 488 25.73 17.91 -39.58
CA GLN A 488 26.75 17.63 -40.60
C GLN A 488 26.23 17.92 -42.01
N ALA A 489 25.00 17.50 -42.33
CA ALA A 489 24.37 17.80 -43.61
C ALA A 489 24.19 19.30 -43.83
N ILE A 490 23.80 20.05 -42.79
CA ILE A 490 23.71 21.52 -42.84
C ILE A 490 25.10 22.13 -43.08
N GLY A 491 26.13 21.68 -42.35
CA GLY A 491 27.50 22.17 -42.51
C GLY A 491 28.03 21.98 -43.93
N LEU A 492 27.85 20.80 -44.51
CA LEU A 492 28.23 20.51 -45.90
C LEU A 492 27.47 21.39 -46.91
N ARG A 493 26.19 21.68 -46.66
CA ARG A 493 25.39 22.58 -47.51
C ARG A 493 25.91 24.01 -47.45
N ASP A 494 26.23 24.50 -46.27
CA ASP A 494 26.70 25.88 -46.09
C ASP A 494 28.11 26.05 -46.68
N GLU A 495 28.97 25.03 -46.57
CA GLU A 495 30.25 24.96 -47.26
C GLU A 495 30.07 24.99 -48.79
N PHE A 496 29.14 24.17 -49.33
CA PHE A 496 28.78 24.19 -50.75
C PHE A 496 28.39 25.60 -51.23
N LEU A 497 27.50 26.28 -50.49
CA LEU A 497 27.03 27.62 -50.84
C LEU A 497 28.15 28.67 -50.80
N SER A 498 29.05 28.56 -49.81
CA SER A 498 30.19 29.46 -49.64
C SER A 498 31.18 29.33 -50.81
N VAL A 499 31.59 28.10 -51.14
CA VAL A 499 32.53 27.83 -52.25
C VAL A 499 31.92 28.23 -53.60
N ALA A 500 30.65 27.88 -53.84
CA ALA A 500 29.94 28.25 -55.07
C ALA A 500 29.87 29.79 -55.23
N SER A 501 29.56 30.52 -54.16
CA SER A 501 29.50 31.99 -54.18
C SER A 501 30.85 32.61 -54.53
N HIS A 502 31.95 32.12 -53.96
CA HIS A 502 33.30 32.63 -54.24
C HIS A 502 33.71 32.41 -55.71
N GLU A 503 33.47 31.22 -56.22
CA GLU A 503 33.85 30.82 -57.58
C GLU A 503 32.96 31.45 -58.66
N LEU A 504 31.73 31.84 -58.33
CA LEU A 504 30.90 32.70 -59.19
C LEU A 504 31.33 34.18 -59.12
N LYS A 505 31.70 34.68 -57.93
CA LYS A 505 32.08 36.09 -57.76
C LYS A 505 33.33 36.47 -58.56
N THR A 506 34.29 35.56 -58.70
CA THR A 506 35.54 35.84 -59.43
C THR A 506 35.32 36.13 -60.93
N PRO A 507 34.68 35.27 -61.74
CA PRO A 507 34.39 35.58 -63.14
C PRO A 507 33.44 36.77 -63.30
N VAL A 508 32.44 36.95 -62.41
CA VAL A 508 31.59 38.15 -62.40
C VAL A 508 32.43 39.42 -62.22
N THR A 509 33.36 39.44 -61.28
CA THR A 509 34.22 40.61 -61.02
C THR A 509 35.13 40.89 -62.22
N SER A 510 35.72 39.86 -62.83
CA SER A 510 36.54 40.01 -64.04
C SER A 510 35.73 40.52 -65.23
N LEU A 511 34.51 40.01 -65.44
CA LEU A 511 33.58 40.50 -66.46
C LEU A 511 33.24 41.98 -66.25
N GLN A 512 32.88 42.35 -65.02
CA GLN A 512 32.56 43.74 -64.66
C GLN A 512 33.73 44.67 -64.93
N LEU A 513 34.96 44.29 -64.55
CA LEU A 513 36.16 45.09 -64.79
C LEU A 513 36.46 45.27 -66.28
N SER A 514 36.38 44.21 -67.09
CA SER A 514 36.59 44.29 -68.54
C SER A 514 35.55 45.19 -69.22
N ILE A 515 34.27 45.04 -68.85
CA ILE A 515 33.18 45.87 -69.38
C ILE A 515 33.37 47.34 -68.95
N GLN A 516 33.68 47.60 -67.68
CA GLN A 516 33.95 48.96 -67.19
C GLN A 516 35.15 49.59 -67.89
N GLY A 517 36.20 48.81 -68.18
CA GLY A 517 37.37 49.26 -68.93
C GLY A 517 37.02 49.69 -70.36
N LEU A 518 36.21 48.90 -71.07
CA LEU A 518 35.71 49.25 -72.40
C LEU A 518 34.79 50.49 -72.36
N LEU A 519 33.86 50.56 -71.40
CA LEU A 519 32.97 51.71 -71.23
C LEU A 519 33.75 53.00 -70.91
N ARG A 520 34.81 52.92 -70.09
CA ARG A 520 35.66 54.08 -69.77
C ARG A 520 36.38 54.60 -71.01
N ARG A 521 36.92 53.71 -71.84
CA ARG A 521 37.54 54.06 -73.13
C ARG A 521 36.53 54.65 -74.12
N ALA A 522 35.29 54.15 -74.13
CA ALA A 522 34.22 54.68 -74.95
C ALA A 522 33.87 56.12 -74.56
N ARG A 523 33.68 56.37 -73.25
CA ARG A 523 33.31 57.70 -72.72
C ARG A 523 34.40 58.75 -72.91
N SER A 524 35.68 58.38 -72.83
CA SER A 524 36.80 59.32 -73.05
C SER A 524 37.14 59.55 -74.53
N GLY A 525 36.43 58.91 -75.46
CA GLY A 525 36.74 58.93 -76.89
C GLY A 525 37.95 58.07 -77.30
N ALA A 526 38.71 57.55 -76.33
CA ALA A 526 39.90 56.72 -76.55
C ALA A 526 39.60 55.38 -77.23
N LEU A 527 38.33 54.96 -77.29
CA LEU A 527 37.94 53.77 -78.04
C LEU A 527 38.10 53.98 -79.55
N ARG A 528 37.88 55.20 -80.07
CA ARG A 528 38.07 55.54 -81.49
C ARG A 528 39.54 55.48 -81.93
N THR A 529 40.46 55.68 -80.98
CA THR A 529 41.91 55.63 -81.20
C THR A 529 42.55 54.33 -80.71
N SER A 530 41.78 53.42 -80.09
CA SER A 530 42.28 52.11 -79.68
C SER A 530 42.45 51.19 -80.88
N SER A 531 43.49 50.36 -80.90
CA SER A 531 43.64 49.35 -81.95
C SER A 531 42.51 48.31 -81.89
N ALA A 532 42.07 47.84 -83.06
CA ALA A 532 41.05 46.80 -83.16
C ALA A 532 41.40 45.55 -82.34
N GLU A 533 42.68 45.16 -82.31
CA GLU A 533 43.20 44.05 -81.51
C GLU A 533 43.03 44.23 -80.00
N THR A 534 43.08 45.47 -79.49
CA THR A 534 42.91 45.72 -78.05
C THR A 534 41.45 45.57 -77.63
N VAL A 535 40.53 46.01 -78.50
CA VAL A 535 39.09 45.84 -78.30
C VAL A 535 38.73 44.35 -78.44
N ALA A 536 39.23 43.67 -79.48
CA ALA A 536 39.04 42.23 -79.69
C ALA A 536 39.49 41.42 -78.47
N ARG A 537 40.71 41.63 -77.96
CA ARG A 537 41.20 40.96 -76.74
C ARG A 537 40.31 41.18 -75.52
N SER A 538 39.73 42.37 -75.36
CA SER A 538 38.84 42.68 -74.25
C SER A 538 37.50 41.95 -74.38
N VAL A 539 36.94 41.90 -75.59
CA VAL A 539 35.68 41.19 -75.90
C VAL A 539 35.86 39.68 -75.80
N GLU A 540 36.94 39.11 -76.35
CA GLU A 540 37.29 37.70 -76.15
C GLU A 540 37.49 37.36 -74.67
N GLY A 541 38.08 38.28 -73.89
CA GLY A 541 38.18 38.14 -72.45
C GLY A 541 36.81 38.03 -71.77
N ILE A 542 35.84 38.84 -72.21
CA ILE A 542 34.45 38.78 -71.72
C ILE A 542 33.78 37.48 -72.12
N GLU A 543 33.89 37.07 -73.38
CA GLU A 543 33.31 35.81 -73.88
C GLU A 543 33.84 34.60 -73.12
N ARG A 544 35.17 34.50 -72.94
CA ARG A 544 35.80 33.41 -72.18
C ARG A 544 35.28 33.34 -70.73
N GLN A 545 35.09 34.49 -70.07
CA GLN A 545 34.54 34.49 -68.71
C GLN A 545 33.06 34.13 -68.67
N ALA A 546 32.27 34.54 -69.67
CA ALA A 546 30.87 34.17 -69.78
C ALA A 546 30.69 32.65 -70.00
N MET A 547 31.48 32.05 -70.90
CA MET A 547 31.49 30.60 -71.12
C MET A 547 31.92 29.84 -69.86
N ARG A 548 32.94 30.34 -69.14
CA ARG A 548 33.37 29.76 -67.86
C ARG A 548 32.24 29.80 -66.83
N MET A 549 31.48 30.89 -66.75
CA MET A 549 30.34 31.01 -65.84
C MET A 549 29.20 30.07 -66.20
N ALA A 550 28.86 29.92 -67.49
CA ALA A 550 27.85 28.95 -67.94
C ALA A 550 28.24 27.52 -67.56
N LYS A 551 29.51 27.14 -67.75
CA LYS A 551 30.02 25.83 -67.32
C LYS A 551 29.91 25.63 -65.81
N LEU A 552 30.25 26.66 -65.01
CA LEU A 552 30.12 26.62 -63.55
C LEU A 552 28.67 26.44 -63.10
N VAL A 553 27.73 27.20 -63.68
CA VAL A 553 26.29 27.10 -63.36
C VAL A 553 25.76 25.70 -63.67
N ASN A 554 26.05 25.14 -64.85
CA ASN A 554 25.63 23.79 -65.21
C ASN A 554 26.21 22.73 -64.27
N THR A 555 27.48 22.87 -63.90
CA THR A 555 28.15 21.98 -62.94
C THR A 555 27.46 22.02 -61.56
N LEU A 556 27.08 23.21 -61.08
CA LEU A 556 26.36 23.35 -59.81
C LEU A 556 24.94 22.78 -59.87
N LEU A 557 24.24 22.96 -60.99
CA LEU A 557 22.92 22.37 -61.22
C LEU A 557 22.97 20.84 -61.26
N ASP A 558 23.99 20.25 -61.89
CA ASP A 558 24.19 18.80 -61.89
C ASP A 558 24.39 18.27 -60.47
N VAL A 559 25.27 18.89 -59.67
CA VAL A 559 25.48 18.47 -58.26
C VAL A 559 24.21 18.59 -57.43
N SER A 560 23.42 19.65 -57.62
CA SER A 560 22.14 19.84 -56.93
C SER A 560 21.12 18.75 -57.31
N ARG A 561 20.99 18.42 -58.61
CA ARG A 561 20.09 17.36 -59.10
C ARG A 561 20.53 15.97 -58.61
N ILE A 562 21.83 15.71 -58.57
CA ILE A 562 22.42 14.47 -58.05
C ILE A 562 22.09 14.32 -56.56
N HIS A 563 22.31 15.35 -55.74
CA HIS A 563 22.02 15.32 -54.30
C HIS A 563 20.52 15.17 -54.01
N ALA A 564 19.66 15.79 -54.82
CA ALA A 564 18.22 15.67 -54.68
C ALA A 564 17.66 14.32 -55.18
N GLY A 565 18.50 13.44 -55.74
CA GLY A 565 18.06 12.18 -56.33
C GLY A 565 17.30 12.33 -57.65
N ARG A 566 17.21 13.54 -58.22
CA ARG A 566 16.38 13.87 -59.39
C ARG A 566 17.14 13.89 -60.71
N LEU A 567 18.36 13.33 -60.74
CA LEU A 567 19.10 13.18 -61.98
C LEU A 567 18.53 11.97 -62.74
N GLU A 568 17.65 12.24 -63.70
CA GLU A 568 17.15 11.23 -64.64
C GLU A 568 18.22 10.94 -65.71
N LEU A 569 18.41 9.67 -66.04
CA LEU A 569 19.35 9.21 -67.06
C LEU A 569 18.58 8.93 -68.35
N GLU A 570 19.04 9.51 -69.45
CA GLU A 570 18.50 9.23 -70.78
C GLU A 570 19.30 8.10 -71.41
N LEU A 571 18.88 6.86 -71.18
CA LEU A 571 19.61 5.67 -71.63
C LEU A 571 19.40 5.41 -73.13
N GLU A 572 20.50 5.37 -73.88
CA GLU A 572 20.54 5.04 -75.31
C GLU A 572 21.70 4.07 -75.63
N GLU A 573 21.70 3.47 -76.82
CA GLU A 573 22.83 2.65 -77.28
C GLU A 573 24.01 3.55 -77.67
N VAL A 574 25.12 3.40 -76.95
CA VAL A 574 26.34 4.20 -77.15
C VAL A 574 27.53 3.27 -77.38
N ASP A 575 28.29 3.51 -78.45
CA ASP A 575 29.64 2.96 -78.60
C ASP A 575 30.65 3.83 -77.84
N LEU A 576 31.14 3.33 -76.70
CA LEU A 576 32.10 4.04 -75.85
C LEU A 576 33.41 4.35 -76.58
N ALA A 577 33.88 3.46 -77.46
CA ALA A 577 35.12 3.66 -78.21
C ALA A 577 34.97 4.81 -79.21
N ALA A 578 33.84 4.88 -79.91
CA ALA A 578 33.52 5.99 -80.80
C ALA A 578 33.41 7.32 -80.04
N LEU A 579 32.69 7.33 -78.91
CA LEU A 579 32.54 8.53 -78.09
C LEU A 579 33.90 9.04 -77.58
N VAL A 580 34.77 8.16 -77.09
CA VAL A 580 36.10 8.55 -76.59
C VAL A 580 36.97 9.15 -77.71
N ARG A 581 36.93 8.60 -78.93
CA ARG A 581 37.63 9.17 -80.09
C ARG A 581 37.11 10.55 -80.46
N ASP A 582 35.78 10.73 -80.49
CA ASP A 582 35.15 12.03 -80.76
C ASP A 582 35.59 13.07 -79.73
N ILE A 583 35.59 12.71 -78.45
CA ILE A 583 35.98 13.61 -77.36
C ILE A 583 37.46 13.97 -77.46
N ALA A 584 38.33 12.97 -77.65
CA ALA A 584 39.77 13.18 -77.81
C ALA A 584 40.08 14.16 -78.96
N ALA A 585 39.38 14.05 -80.09
CA ALA A 585 39.53 14.96 -81.23
C ALA A 585 39.16 16.42 -80.87
N ARG A 586 38.11 16.63 -80.05
CA ARG A 586 37.70 17.98 -79.59
C ARG A 586 38.76 18.65 -78.70
N PHE A 587 39.61 17.88 -78.03
CA PHE A 587 40.67 18.40 -77.14
C PHE A 587 41.99 18.72 -77.86
N ALA A 588 42.10 18.49 -79.17
CA ALA A 588 43.32 18.77 -79.94
C ALA A 588 43.88 20.20 -79.75
N PRO A 589 43.06 21.28 -79.70
CA PRO A 589 43.59 22.63 -79.46
C PRO A 589 44.19 22.82 -78.05
N GLU A 590 43.57 22.24 -77.02
CA GLU A 590 44.06 22.33 -75.64
C GLU A 590 45.34 21.51 -75.42
N LEU A 591 45.45 20.36 -76.07
CA LEU A 591 46.66 19.53 -76.10
C LEU A 591 47.82 20.24 -76.80
N ALA A 592 47.56 20.93 -77.91
CA ALA A 592 48.57 21.72 -78.61
C ALA A 592 49.09 22.89 -77.74
N LEU A 593 48.22 23.50 -76.93
CA LEU A 593 48.60 24.56 -75.98
C LEU A 593 49.38 24.04 -74.77
N SER A 594 49.05 22.83 -74.27
CA SER A 594 49.75 22.23 -73.13
C SER A 594 51.06 21.54 -73.49
N GLY A 595 51.25 21.21 -74.77
CA GLY A 595 52.41 20.45 -75.28
C GLY A 595 52.31 18.95 -75.05
N ALA A 596 51.19 18.44 -74.52
CA ALA A 596 50.99 17.03 -74.24
C ALA A 596 50.61 16.25 -75.51
N ALA A 597 51.23 15.08 -75.71
CA ALA A 597 50.79 14.12 -76.72
C ALA A 597 49.68 13.22 -76.16
N LEU A 598 48.59 13.02 -76.91
CA LEU A 598 47.51 12.11 -76.54
C LEU A 598 47.55 10.86 -77.43
N GLN A 599 47.61 9.68 -76.81
CA GLN A 599 47.46 8.38 -77.48
C GLN A 599 46.12 7.78 -77.10
N VAL A 600 45.31 7.38 -78.09
CA VAL A 600 43.98 6.80 -77.88
C VAL A 600 43.96 5.39 -78.43
N HIS A 601 43.87 4.41 -77.53
CA HIS A 601 43.72 2.99 -77.82
C HIS A 601 42.25 2.59 -77.67
N ALA A 602 41.48 2.83 -78.73
CA ALA A 602 40.04 2.57 -78.77
C ALA A 602 39.66 1.94 -80.11
N ASP A 603 40.37 0.91 -80.56
CA ASP A 603 40.21 0.35 -81.91
C ASP A 603 38.99 -0.57 -82.07
N THR A 604 38.53 -1.16 -80.96
CA THR A 604 37.38 -2.10 -80.95
C THR A 604 36.11 -1.39 -80.47
N PRO A 605 34.98 -1.46 -81.20
CA PRO A 605 33.70 -0.93 -80.75
C PRO A 605 33.25 -1.55 -79.43
N MET A 606 32.78 -0.71 -78.51
CA MET A 606 32.29 -1.11 -77.19
C MET A 606 30.86 -0.59 -76.98
N PRO A 607 29.85 -1.22 -77.63
CA PRO A 607 28.45 -0.82 -77.46
C PRO A 607 27.91 -1.22 -76.09
N GLY A 608 27.13 -0.31 -75.49
CA GLY A 608 26.38 -0.53 -74.26
C GLY A 608 25.24 0.49 -74.10
N LEU A 609 24.38 0.26 -73.11
CA LEU A 609 23.21 1.09 -72.84
C LEU A 609 23.52 2.13 -71.76
N TRP A 610 23.73 3.39 -72.14
CA TRP A 610 24.14 4.46 -71.23
C TRP A 610 23.57 5.81 -71.66
N ASP A 611 23.70 6.81 -70.80
CA ASP A 611 23.43 8.21 -71.17
C ASP A 611 24.69 8.81 -71.83
N ARG A 612 24.59 9.10 -73.14
CA ARG A 612 25.70 9.66 -73.92
C ARG A 612 26.20 10.99 -73.38
N SER A 613 25.31 11.85 -72.90
CA SER A 613 25.68 13.16 -72.35
C SER A 613 26.49 13.02 -71.06
N ARG A 614 26.14 12.04 -70.22
CA ARG A 614 26.85 11.76 -68.96
C ARG A 614 28.18 11.06 -69.19
N LEU A 615 28.25 10.15 -70.17
CA LEU A 615 29.53 9.57 -70.59
C LEU A 615 30.47 10.66 -71.12
N ASP A 616 29.97 11.56 -71.98
CA ASP A 616 30.76 12.68 -72.49
C ASP A 616 31.32 13.53 -71.32
N GLN A 617 30.49 13.83 -70.34
CA GLN A 617 30.89 14.55 -69.13
C GLN A 617 31.96 13.81 -68.32
N ILE A 618 31.87 12.48 -68.16
CA ILE A 618 32.87 11.67 -67.47
C ILE A 618 34.22 11.76 -68.19
N VAL A 619 34.24 11.48 -69.50
CA VAL A 619 35.48 11.46 -70.29
C VAL A 619 36.11 12.85 -70.35
N THR A 620 35.30 13.89 -70.59
CA THR A 620 35.74 15.29 -70.62
C THR A 620 36.38 15.72 -69.28
N ASN A 621 35.82 15.30 -68.15
CA ASN A 621 36.37 15.62 -66.83
C ASN A 621 37.70 14.90 -66.56
N LEU A 622 37.81 13.61 -66.89
CA LEU A 622 39.05 12.85 -66.72
C LEU A 622 40.17 13.37 -67.63
N LEU A 623 39.88 13.60 -68.92
CA LEU A 623 40.85 14.10 -69.88
C LEU A 623 41.29 15.54 -69.57
N SER A 624 40.36 16.43 -69.19
CA SER A 624 40.71 17.80 -68.79
C SER A 624 41.61 17.81 -67.55
N ASN A 625 41.42 16.87 -66.62
CA ASN A 625 42.31 16.72 -65.47
C ASN A 625 43.69 16.20 -65.89
N ALA A 626 43.76 15.18 -66.75
CA ALA A 626 45.03 14.66 -67.28
C ALA A 626 45.84 15.76 -67.99
N ILE A 627 45.19 16.65 -68.77
CA ILE A 627 45.85 17.79 -69.43
C ILE A 627 46.36 18.80 -68.41
N LYS A 628 45.55 19.15 -67.40
CA LYS A 628 45.90 20.15 -66.38
C LYS A 628 47.04 19.71 -65.47
N TYR A 629 47.05 18.44 -65.07
CA TYR A 629 47.97 17.91 -64.06
C TYR A 629 49.12 17.10 -64.67
N GLY A 630 49.07 16.81 -65.96
CA GLY A 630 50.05 16.02 -66.72
C GLY A 630 51.39 16.72 -67.00
N GLU A 631 51.55 18.01 -66.67
CA GLU A 631 52.79 18.79 -66.90
C GLU A 631 53.31 18.76 -68.35
N GLY A 632 52.42 18.64 -69.34
CA GLY A 632 52.80 18.53 -70.76
C GLY A 632 53.38 17.16 -71.17
N LYS A 633 53.39 16.17 -70.27
CA LYS A 633 53.82 14.80 -70.56
C LYS A 633 52.72 14.03 -71.32
N PRO A 634 53.06 12.88 -71.93
CA PRO A 634 52.09 12.08 -72.69
C PRO A 634 50.92 11.60 -71.83
N ILE A 635 49.74 11.59 -72.45
CA ILE A 635 48.48 11.08 -71.89
C ILE A 635 48.06 9.88 -72.75
N GLU A 636 47.62 8.82 -72.09
CA GLU A 636 47.14 7.60 -72.73
C GLU A 636 45.69 7.34 -72.33
N MET A 637 44.83 7.08 -73.32
CA MET A 637 43.43 6.70 -73.11
C MET A 637 43.18 5.34 -73.72
N GLN A 638 42.67 4.40 -72.93
CA GLN A 638 42.37 3.05 -73.39
C GLN A 638 40.89 2.72 -73.16
N VAL A 639 40.26 2.16 -74.19
CA VAL A 639 38.90 1.61 -74.10
C VAL A 639 38.95 0.13 -74.40
N GLY A 640 38.43 -0.68 -73.49
CA GLY A 640 38.36 -2.12 -73.62
C GLY A 640 37.25 -2.71 -72.75
N GLY A 641 37.31 -4.02 -72.51
CA GLY A 641 36.35 -4.69 -71.64
C GLY A 641 35.94 -6.06 -72.17
N ASP A 642 34.94 -6.64 -71.54
CA ASP A 642 34.36 -7.93 -71.91
C ASP A 642 32.90 -7.79 -72.36
N ALA A 643 32.17 -8.90 -72.45
CA ALA A 643 30.77 -8.91 -72.86
C ALA A 643 29.83 -8.18 -71.86
N ARG A 644 30.24 -8.01 -70.60
CA ARG A 644 29.40 -7.47 -69.51
C ARG A 644 29.84 -6.09 -69.06
N THR A 645 31.13 -5.78 -69.14
CA THR A 645 31.72 -4.57 -68.56
C THR A 645 32.60 -3.87 -69.59
N ALA A 646 32.42 -2.57 -69.76
CA ALA A 646 33.32 -1.71 -70.50
C ALA A 646 34.27 -1.00 -69.52
N LEU A 647 35.54 -0.87 -69.91
CA LEU A 647 36.62 -0.23 -69.17
C LEU A 647 37.13 0.97 -69.96
N LEU A 648 37.17 2.12 -69.30
CA LEU A 648 37.86 3.32 -69.75
C LEU A 648 39.01 3.62 -68.80
N GLU A 649 40.22 3.65 -69.33
CA GLU A 649 41.41 4.08 -68.59
C GLU A 649 41.94 5.38 -69.15
N VAL A 650 42.24 6.33 -68.26
CA VAL A 650 42.88 7.61 -68.59
C VAL A 650 44.12 7.74 -67.71
N ARG A 651 45.28 7.72 -68.35
CA ARG A 651 46.59 7.74 -67.70
C ARG A 651 47.35 9.01 -68.06
N ASP A 652 47.81 9.72 -67.03
CA ASP A 652 48.77 10.82 -67.14
C ASP A 652 50.10 10.44 -66.47
N GLN A 653 51.17 11.18 -66.81
CA GLN A 653 52.51 11.02 -66.22
C GLN A 653 52.92 12.24 -65.38
N GLY A 654 51.94 13.00 -64.92
CA GLY A 654 52.12 14.29 -64.25
C GLY A 654 52.54 14.20 -62.79
N ILE A 655 52.04 15.16 -62.01
CA ILE A 655 52.40 15.33 -60.59
C ILE A 655 51.96 14.17 -59.68
N GLY A 656 51.01 13.34 -60.12
CA GLY A 656 50.43 12.27 -59.32
C GLY A 656 49.71 12.73 -58.05
N ILE A 657 49.21 11.75 -57.28
CA ILE A 657 48.36 11.95 -56.10
C ILE A 657 48.92 11.11 -54.94
N PRO A 658 49.29 11.74 -53.80
CA PRO A 658 49.75 11.03 -52.61
C PRO A 658 48.70 10.03 -52.10
N GLY A 659 49.14 8.87 -51.60
CA GLY A 659 48.24 7.78 -51.16
C GLY A 659 47.18 8.24 -50.15
N GLU A 660 47.54 9.09 -49.20
CA GLU A 660 46.62 9.65 -48.19
C GLU A 660 45.45 10.45 -48.78
N ARG A 661 45.63 11.01 -49.99
CA ARG A 661 44.63 11.86 -50.64
C ARG A 661 43.79 11.12 -51.69
N GLN A 662 44.16 9.92 -52.11
CA GLN A 662 43.47 9.21 -53.19
C GLN A 662 42.00 8.89 -52.86
N ALA A 663 41.68 8.63 -51.59
CA ALA A 663 40.30 8.43 -51.16
C ALA A 663 39.49 9.76 -51.07
N LEU A 664 40.19 10.89 -50.90
CA LEU A 664 39.57 12.20 -50.68
C LEU A 664 39.21 12.90 -52.00
N ILE A 665 39.94 12.65 -53.09
CA ILE A 665 39.74 13.37 -54.37
C ILE A 665 38.33 13.19 -55.00
N PHE A 666 37.59 12.16 -54.61
CA PHE A 666 36.22 11.91 -55.09
C PHE A 666 35.14 12.60 -54.22
N ARG A 667 35.52 13.18 -53.08
CA ARG A 667 34.61 13.99 -52.26
C ARG A 667 34.37 15.34 -52.92
N ALA A 668 33.19 15.91 -52.71
CA ALA A 668 32.89 17.25 -53.20
C ALA A 668 33.87 18.28 -52.60
N PHE A 669 34.29 19.25 -53.40
CA PHE A 669 35.16 20.38 -53.02
C PHE A 669 36.61 20.03 -52.63
N GLU A 670 36.97 18.75 -52.62
CA GLU A 670 38.32 18.34 -52.29
C GLU A 670 39.31 18.64 -53.41
N ARG A 671 40.53 19.05 -53.01
CA ARG A 671 41.59 19.47 -53.94
C ARG A 671 42.94 18.91 -53.51
N ALA A 672 43.57 18.12 -54.38
CA ALA A 672 44.88 17.53 -54.11
C ALA A 672 46.06 18.53 -54.12
N VAL A 673 45.90 19.72 -54.73
CA VAL A 673 46.97 20.73 -54.88
C VAL A 673 46.49 22.14 -54.52
N SER A 674 47.34 22.92 -53.84
CA SER A 674 47.06 24.26 -53.33
C SER A 674 46.73 25.28 -54.43
N SER A 675 45.90 26.26 -54.07
CA SER A 675 45.15 27.20 -54.93
C SER A 675 45.96 28.14 -55.83
N ARG A 676 47.30 28.15 -55.73
CA ARG A 676 48.13 29.19 -56.38
C ARG A 676 48.36 29.03 -57.88
N HIS A 677 48.12 27.86 -58.48
CA HIS A 677 48.48 27.62 -59.89
C HIS A 677 47.36 27.05 -60.79
N TYR A 678 46.29 26.47 -60.24
CA TYR A 678 45.23 25.84 -61.05
C TYR A 678 43.83 26.21 -60.53
N GLY A 679 42.97 26.79 -61.38
CA GLY A 679 41.59 27.18 -61.03
C GLY A 679 40.57 26.05 -61.22
N GLY A 680 39.60 25.93 -60.31
CA GLY A 680 38.48 24.97 -60.39
C GLY A 680 37.79 24.67 -59.05
N LEU A 681 36.51 24.28 -59.11
CA LEU A 681 35.63 24.01 -57.95
C LEU A 681 35.96 22.73 -57.15
N GLY A 682 36.85 21.86 -57.65
CA GLY A 682 37.06 20.53 -57.03
C GLY A 682 35.90 19.54 -57.24
N LEU A 683 34.91 19.87 -58.08
CA LEU A 683 33.72 19.03 -58.29
C LEU A 683 33.85 18.02 -59.44
N GLY A 684 34.89 18.12 -60.28
CA GLY A 684 34.99 17.31 -61.50
C GLY A 684 35.03 15.81 -61.21
N LEU A 685 35.93 15.37 -60.32
CA LEU A 685 36.05 13.95 -59.95
C LEU A 685 34.88 13.46 -59.09
N HIS A 686 34.30 14.33 -58.25
CA HIS A 686 33.07 14.02 -57.52
C HIS A 686 31.91 13.71 -58.47
N ILE A 687 31.72 14.53 -59.51
CA ILE A 687 30.71 14.29 -60.55
C ILE A 687 31.00 12.98 -61.29
N VAL A 688 32.26 12.69 -61.62
CA VAL A 688 32.62 11.40 -62.24
C VAL A 688 32.19 10.24 -61.35
N SER A 689 32.52 10.25 -60.05
CA SER A 689 32.11 9.18 -59.13
C SER A 689 30.60 9.00 -59.09
N GLN A 690 29.86 10.11 -58.92
CA GLN A 690 28.40 10.07 -58.82
C GLN A 690 27.71 9.61 -60.10
N LEU A 691 28.21 10.01 -61.28
CA LEU A 691 27.67 9.58 -62.57
C LEU A 691 27.99 8.10 -62.84
N VAL A 692 29.22 7.67 -62.54
CA VAL A 692 29.63 6.27 -62.72
C VAL A 692 28.82 5.36 -61.80
N GLU A 693 28.62 5.72 -60.54
CA GLU A 693 27.76 4.99 -59.61
C GLU A 693 26.32 4.88 -60.11
N ARG A 694 25.73 5.99 -60.62
CA ARG A 694 24.38 6.00 -61.18
C ARG A 694 24.24 5.20 -62.47
N LEU A 695 25.30 5.07 -63.25
CA LEU A 695 25.38 4.17 -64.41
C LEU A 695 25.65 2.71 -64.00
N GLY A 696 25.72 2.40 -62.70
CA GLY A 696 25.95 1.06 -62.16
C GLY A 696 27.41 0.60 -62.21
N GLY A 697 28.34 1.53 -62.40
CA GLY A 697 29.77 1.27 -62.53
C GLY A 697 30.59 1.61 -61.28
N VAL A 698 31.91 1.52 -61.42
CA VAL A 698 32.90 1.86 -60.39
C VAL A 698 34.05 2.65 -61.00
N VAL A 699 34.50 3.70 -60.32
CA VAL A 699 35.74 4.45 -60.66
C VAL A 699 36.84 4.14 -59.65
N ARG A 700 38.07 3.99 -60.12
CA ARG A 700 39.27 3.76 -59.30
C ARG A 700 40.39 4.68 -59.75
N VAL A 701 41.32 4.95 -58.83
CA VAL A 701 42.56 5.68 -59.13
C VAL A 701 43.75 4.87 -58.65
N GLN A 702 44.80 4.84 -59.46
CA GLN A 702 46.13 4.35 -59.10
C GLN A 702 47.12 5.47 -59.38
N SER A 703 47.86 5.91 -58.37
CA SER A 703 48.78 7.04 -58.53
C SER A 703 49.92 6.98 -57.51
N GLU A 704 51.08 7.50 -57.89
CA GLU A 704 52.21 7.78 -57.01
C GLU A 704 52.64 9.23 -57.23
N ALA A 705 53.01 9.94 -56.15
CA ALA A 705 53.47 11.32 -56.26
C ALA A 705 54.69 11.42 -57.18
N GLY A 706 54.62 12.31 -58.17
CA GLY A 706 55.64 12.54 -59.19
C GLY A 706 55.66 11.54 -60.36
N ARG A 707 54.75 10.54 -60.39
CA ARG A 707 54.69 9.52 -61.45
C ARG A 707 53.38 9.51 -62.24
N GLY A 708 52.50 10.48 -62.01
CA GLY A 708 51.20 10.60 -62.66
C GLY A 708 50.09 9.76 -62.02
N ALA A 709 48.91 9.77 -62.64
CA ALA A 709 47.74 9.05 -62.18
C ALA A 709 47.09 8.25 -63.31
N THR A 710 46.50 7.12 -62.95
CA THR A 710 45.64 6.31 -63.83
C THR A 710 44.27 6.23 -63.22
N PHE A 711 43.27 6.74 -63.95
CA PHE A 711 41.86 6.64 -63.58
C PHE A 711 41.20 5.55 -64.42
N THR A 712 40.61 4.55 -63.76
CA THR A 712 39.92 3.44 -64.41
C THR A 712 38.43 3.52 -64.08
N VAL A 713 37.59 3.62 -65.10
CA VAL A 713 36.13 3.62 -65.01
C VAL A 713 35.60 2.32 -65.60
N ALA A 714 34.90 1.53 -64.78
CA ALA A 714 34.26 0.28 -65.18
C ALA A 714 32.74 0.46 -65.21
N LEU A 715 32.10 0.20 -66.35
CA LEU A 715 30.66 0.40 -66.56
C LEU A 715 29.98 -0.88 -67.07
N PRO A 716 28.80 -1.27 -66.54
CA PRO A 716 28.04 -2.41 -67.04
C PRO A 716 27.45 -2.06 -68.42
N ARG A 717 27.65 -2.94 -69.41
CA ARG A 717 27.19 -2.74 -70.79
C ARG A 717 25.66 -2.84 -70.93
N GLY A 718 25.01 -3.54 -70.01
CA GLY A 718 23.54 -3.65 -69.95
C GLY A 718 22.82 -2.45 -69.32
N GLY A 719 23.56 -1.39 -68.97
CA GLY A 719 23.03 -0.24 -68.23
C GLY A 719 22.95 -0.46 -66.71
N PRO A 720 22.54 0.57 -65.95
CA PRO A 720 22.38 0.47 -64.51
C PRO A 720 21.33 -0.58 -64.17
N ALA A 721 21.63 -1.46 -63.22
CA ALA A 721 20.64 -2.39 -62.70
C ALA A 721 19.45 -1.58 -62.15
N ALA A 722 18.23 -1.90 -62.59
CA ALA A 722 17.03 -1.19 -62.17
C ALA A 722 17.02 -1.09 -60.63
N PRO A 723 16.79 0.10 -60.04
CA PRO A 723 16.62 0.21 -58.61
C PRO A 723 15.48 -0.72 -58.23
N ARG A 724 15.75 -1.66 -57.32
CA ARG A 724 14.70 -2.43 -56.67
C ARG A 724 13.72 -1.38 -56.12
N PRO A 725 12.44 -1.37 -56.53
CA PRO A 725 11.51 -0.36 -56.06
C PRO A 725 11.57 -0.35 -54.53
N ALA A 726 11.73 0.83 -53.95
CA ALA A 726 11.50 1.01 -52.52
C ALA A 726 10.15 0.35 -52.18
N PRO A 727 10.03 -0.38 -51.05
CA PRO A 727 8.74 -0.91 -50.66
C PRO A 727 7.76 0.25 -50.68
N ALA A 728 6.78 0.18 -51.59
CA ALA A 728 5.73 1.17 -51.66
C ALA A 728 5.11 1.26 -50.27
N ASP A 729 5.02 2.47 -49.73
CA ASP A 729 4.25 2.75 -48.53
C ASP A 729 2.87 2.11 -48.73
N LEU A 730 2.62 1.02 -47.99
CA LEU A 730 1.31 0.45 -47.83
C LEU A 730 0.42 1.57 -47.29
N PRO A 731 -0.74 1.85 -47.89
CA PRO A 731 -1.71 2.73 -47.27
C PRO A 731 -2.05 2.16 -45.89
N LEU A 732 -1.69 2.90 -44.85
CA LEU A 732 -2.39 2.86 -43.57
C LEU A 732 -3.83 3.27 -43.88
N ASP A 733 -4.72 2.28 -44.01
CA ASP A 733 -6.12 2.31 -43.58
C ASP A 733 -6.88 1.11 -44.17
N ALA A 734 -7.02 0.07 -43.35
CA ALA A 734 -8.14 -0.86 -43.41
C ALA A 734 -8.36 -1.40 -41.99
N GLU A 735 -9.32 -0.81 -41.28
CA GLU A 735 -9.85 -1.35 -40.03
C GLU A 735 -10.40 -2.77 -40.25
N PRO A 736 -10.17 -3.71 -39.31
CA PRO A 736 -10.79 -5.02 -39.38
C PRO A 736 -12.23 -4.96 -38.84
N ALA A 737 -13.16 -5.54 -39.60
CA ALA A 737 -14.49 -5.94 -39.15
C ALA A 737 -14.44 -7.24 -38.34
#